data_AF-A0A1C1CNX9-F1
#
_entry.id   AF-A0A1C1CNX9-F1
#
_cell.length_a   1.000
_cell.length_b   1.000
_cell.length_c   1.000
_cell.angle_alpha   90.00
_cell.angle_beta   90.00
_cell.angle_gamma   90.00
#
_symmetry.space_group_name_H-M   'P 1'
#
loop_
_entity.id
_entity.type
_entity.pdbx_description
1 polymer ?
#
loop_
_entity_poly.entity_id
_entity_poly.type
_entity_poly.pdbx_seq_one_letter_code
_entity_poly.pdbx_strand_id
1 'polypeptide(L)'
;MDGAGRHTFGIPASCPFAIQEIRLNGITKSSTYLIRERDEYGEYPHIYAKICSAPGSSTSPNEYVYRHYSYSRYLKGGDFENKPETSSKVIVLSDSGCGSEVPNASSATSSLSYPVDDGGQGPYTNRAQPDVWNIRTFLEYTINPGGRIPYLVMTTHCHYDHIMGIGKLLSSSTATTVLSSSHAYSFVSPYAQLQNHSLCNTLNLNAPKYDVGIWADDLSRVAYSPRLGSSALSVGNRIPTPFTILHTPGHTPDSLSWYDSDLRLLCVGDSFYAKETSTTRDGKWGREPAMPVMFNLDSDLTEWRRSLDKVLQFVRERNKEVGGAAQGESEEEIGERSRSATHGHKSDLKKDDGEIEDEGFVLIDVGNATGETDANDSLATKTKQLSLASTAAAAPTKPATAAKSQKQTGFDSLTRAQKSLAAWPTTSTNSLLTPTIVPTAAAPKGGCPPGAPAFGVNKLNPDPWMLVVNRDEPFPRPNASARPRPPPPQNQVTTTQNSSSSSSHVQRQHKSSRASLASHNAPLPRIKLCAAHTTLSLDAEHALVSMRGFLLRVLKDEVPCQRVEDGPHGEERWLWDFAISSSSEAADMRMRRLPPTARTWAYWVAESPAEQARREAQNTGDRDVERGGQGPGRGHGHGQGRRHQDHAKHAFSVLAPLRVIEAGRKQILNLKHAVTTGPAGVV
;
A
#
# COMPACT_ATOMS: atom_id res chain seq x y z
N MET A 1 -2.67 -17.20 -24.93
CA MET A 1 -3.76 -16.60 -24.15
C MET A 1 -4.43 -17.68 -23.35
N ASP A 2 -5.12 -17.35 -22.26
CA ASP A 2 -6.07 -18.29 -21.65
C ASP A 2 -7.39 -18.36 -22.44
N GLY A 3 -8.28 -19.29 -22.08
CA GLY A 3 -9.55 -19.53 -22.80
C GLY A 3 -10.54 -18.36 -22.80
N ALA A 4 -10.27 -17.27 -22.09
CA ALA A 4 -11.04 -16.03 -22.13
C ALA A 4 -10.33 -14.93 -22.96
N GLY A 5 -9.36 -15.31 -23.81
CA GLY A 5 -8.60 -14.37 -24.64
C GLY A 5 -7.64 -13.47 -23.87
N ARG A 6 -7.31 -13.79 -22.61
CA ARG A 6 -6.47 -12.93 -21.78
C ARG A 6 -4.99 -13.20 -22.07
N HIS A 7 -4.18 -12.13 -22.11
CA HIS A 7 -2.74 -12.24 -22.24
C HIS A 7 -2.15 -12.91 -20.99
N THR A 8 -1.66 -14.13 -21.18
CA THR A 8 -0.86 -14.87 -20.20
C THR A 8 0.61 -14.68 -20.56
N PHE A 9 1.39 -14.05 -19.68
CA PHE A 9 2.78 -13.66 -19.96
C PHE A 9 3.78 -14.82 -20.05
N GLY A 10 3.36 -16.08 -19.84
CA GLY A 10 4.25 -17.24 -19.90
C GLY A 10 5.39 -17.15 -18.87
N ILE A 11 5.08 -16.70 -17.66
CA ILE A 11 6.05 -16.51 -16.58
C ILE A 11 6.50 -17.90 -16.08
N PRO A 12 7.81 -18.21 -16.08
CA PRO A 12 8.32 -19.47 -15.55
C PRO A 12 8.13 -19.59 -14.04
N ALA A 13 8.01 -20.82 -13.54
CA ALA A 13 7.90 -21.09 -12.10
C ALA A 13 9.17 -20.75 -11.28
N SER A 14 10.30 -20.42 -11.95
CA SER A 14 11.52 -19.88 -11.34
C SER A 14 11.47 -18.37 -11.06
N CYS A 15 10.47 -17.65 -11.60
CA CYS A 15 10.30 -16.23 -11.36
C CYS A 15 9.60 -15.99 -10.01
N PRO A 16 10.16 -15.15 -9.10
CA PRO A 16 9.51 -14.81 -7.84
C PRO A 16 8.31 -13.86 -8.03
N PHE A 17 8.17 -13.19 -9.18
CA PHE A 17 7.09 -12.25 -9.44
C PHE A 17 5.90 -12.90 -10.18
N ALA A 18 4.69 -12.62 -9.70
CA ALA A 18 3.43 -12.90 -10.38
C ALA A 18 2.76 -11.60 -10.86
N ILE A 19 1.93 -11.64 -11.91
CA ILE A 19 1.21 -10.45 -12.42
C ILE A 19 -0.24 -10.75 -12.82
N GLN A 20 -1.14 -9.80 -12.55
CA GLN A 20 -2.56 -9.85 -12.90
C GLN A 20 -3.09 -8.48 -13.33
N GLU A 21 -3.81 -8.41 -14.46
CA GLU A 21 -4.56 -7.22 -14.88
C GLU A 21 -5.63 -6.85 -13.83
N ILE A 22 -5.61 -5.61 -13.34
CA ILE A 22 -6.57 -5.11 -12.35
C ILE A 22 -7.86 -4.71 -13.07
N ARG A 23 -8.84 -5.62 -13.04
CA ARG A 23 -10.19 -5.41 -13.59
C ARG A 23 -11.16 -5.03 -12.49
N LEU A 24 -11.22 -3.74 -12.18
CA LEU A 24 -12.20 -3.17 -11.25
C LEU A 24 -13.37 -2.56 -12.02
N ASN A 25 -14.53 -2.49 -11.37
CA ASN A 25 -15.60 -1.56 -11.75
C ASN A 25 -16.13 -1.71 -13.20
N GLY A 26 -16.05 -2.91 -13.78
CA GLY A 26 -16.45 -3.19 -15.18
C GLY A 26 -15.43 -2.74 -16.23
N ILE A 27 -14.35 -2.06 -15.83
CA ILE A 27 -13.27 -1.63 -16.73
C ILE A 27 -12.45 -2.87 -17.11
N THR A 28 -12.69 -3.35 -18.33
CA THR A 28 -11.89 -4.39 -18.97
C THR A 28 -10.90 -3.75 -19.94
N LYS A 29 -9.67 -4.28 -20.03
CA LYS A 29 -8.53 -3.61 -20.68
C LYS A 29 -8.06 -2.35 -19.94
N SER A 30 -7.98 -2.40 -18.61
CA SER A 30 -7.13 -1.44 -17.91
C SER A 30 -5.68 -1.64 -18.35
N SER A 31 -4.91 -0.55 -18.45
CA SER A 31 -3.44 -0.62 -18.62
C SER A 31 -2.73 -0.88 -17.29
N THR A 32 -3.42 -1.49 -16.33
CA THR A 32 -3.05 -1.53 -14.91
C THR A 32 -2.95 -2.96 -14.41
N TYR A 33 -1.89 -3.25 -13.68
CA TYR A 33 -1.51 -4.57 -13.22
C TYR A 33 -1.18 -4.54 -11.73
N LEU A 34 -1.59 -5.58 -11.02
CA LEU A 34 -1.02 -5.95 -9.73
C LEU A 34 0.12 -6.91 -10.00
N ILE A 35 1.32 -6.54 -9.59
CA ILE A 35 2.47 -7.43 -9.49
C ILE A 35 2.59 -7.82 -8.00
N ARG A 36 2.78 -9.12 -7.72
CA ARG A 36 3.14 -9.59 -6.39
C ARG A 36 4.54 -10.16 -6.42
N GLU A 37 5.37 -9.74 -5.47
CA GLU A 37 6.70 -10.31 -5.25
C GLU A 37 6.64 -11.54 -4.34
N ARG A 38 7.62 -12.43 -4.48
CA ARG A 38 7.87 -13.56 -3.58
C ARG A 38 9.33 -13.50 -3.14
N ASP A 39 9.55 -12.67 -2.14
CA ASP A 39 10.84 -12.41 -1.51
C ASP A 39 11.22 -13.46 -0.45
N GLU A 40 12.38 -13.24 0.16
CA GLU A 40 12.96 -14.10 1.20
C GLU A 40 12.71 -13.61 2.64
N TYR A 41 12.23 -12.37 2.82
CA TYR A 41 11.92 -11.78 4.13
C TYR A 41 10.52 -12.19 4.61
N GLY A 42 9.58 -12.28 3.67
CA GLY A 42 8.23 -12.80 3.89
C GLY A 42 7.11 -11.76 3.83
N GLU A 43 7.40 -10.56 3.32
CA GLU A 43 6.40 -9.48 3.19
C GLU A 43 5.47 -9.72 1.99
N TYR A 44 6.01 -10.23 0.88
CA TYR A 44 5.33 -10.50 -0.39
C TYR A 44 4.60 -9.27 -1.01
N PRO A 45 5.24 -8.11 -1.13
CA PRO A 45 4.58 -6.84 -1.42
C PRO A 45 3.83 -6.78 -2.76
N HIS A 46 2.80 -5.93 -2.80
CA HIS A 46 2.00 -5.58 -3.97
C HIS A 46 2.51 -4.33 -4.67
N ILE A 47 3.14 -4.51 -5.83
CA ILE A 47 3.60 -3.43 -6.71
C ILE A 47 2.50 -3.14 -7.74
N TYR A 48 1.95 -1.93 -7.74
CA TYR A 48 0.89 -1.54 -8.68
C TYR A 48 1.51 -0.87 -9.91
N ALA A 49 1.34 -1.44 -11.10
CA ALA A 49 1.93 -0.92 -12.34
C ALA A 49 0.86 -0.43 -13.32
N LYS A 50 0.89 0.84 -13.74
CA LYS A 50 -0.01 1.43 -14.75
C LYS A 50 0.76 2.03 -15.92
N ILE A 51 0.40 1.64 -17.14
CA ILE A 51 0.93 2.29 -18.36
C ILE A 51 0.06 3.50 -18.69
N CYS A 52 0.57 4.70 -18.39
CA CYS A 52 -0.04 5.96 -18.80
C CYS A 52 0.42 6.35 -20.23
N SER A 53 -0.34 7.20 -20.91
CA SER A 53 -0.06 7.64 -22.29
C SER A 53 -0.48 9.09 -22.50
N ALA A 54 0.20 9.79 -23.40
CA ALA A 54 -0.07 11.20 -23.70
C ALA A 54 -1.44 11.38 -24.38
N PRO A 55 -2.18 12.47 -24.09
CA PRO A 55 -3.36 12.86 -24.85
C PRO A 55 -3.08 12.87 -26.36
N GLY A 56 -3.98 12.27 -27.14
CA GLY A 56 -3.83 12.19 -28.59
C GLY A 56 -2.89 11.09 -29.11
N SER A 57 -2.13 10.37 -28.26
CA SER A 57 -1.36 9.20 -28.72
C SER A 57 -2.28 8.00 -28.99
N SER A 58 -3.05 8.07 -30.08
CA SER A 58 -4.16 7.16 -30.39
C SER A 58 -3.74 5.76 -30.86
N THR A 59 -2.55 5.27 -30.45
CA THR A 59 -2.17 3.87 -30.64
C THR A 59 -3.20 3.01 -29.91
N SER A 60 -3.93 2.17 -30.65
CA SER A 60 -5.06 1.44 -30.07
C SER A 60 -4.59 0.54 -28.91
N PRO A 61 -5.40 0.34 -27.84
CA PRO A 61 -5.09 -0.67 -26.82
C PRO A 61 -4.92 -2.09 -27.41
N ASN A 62 -5.49 -2.35 -28.59
CA ASN A 62 -5.29 -3.57 -29.37
C ASN A 62 -4.12 -3.51 -30.37
N GLU A 63 -3.56 -2.33 -30.67
CA GLU A 63 -2.33 -2.18 -31.46
C GLU A 63 -1.09 -2.55 -30.64
N TYR A 64 -1.22 -2.54 -29.31
CA TYR A 64 -0.37 -3.31 -28.39
C TYR A 64 -0.49 -4.83 -28.51
N VAL A 65 -1.15 -5.39 -29.54
CA VAL A 65 -0.82 -6.73 -30.03
C VAL A 65 0.60 -6.70 -30.59
N TYR A 66 1.54 -7.05 -29.71
CA TYR A 66 2.99 -7.09 -29.97
C TYR A 66 3.29 -7.66 -31.35
N ARG A 67 3.81 -6.82 -32.26
CA ARG A 67 4.53 -7.30 -33.45
C ARG A 67 5.89 -7.86 -33.02
N HIS A 68 5.83 -9.03 -32.39
CA HIS A 68 6.95 -9.81 -31.86
C HIS A 68 8.01 -10.11 -32.95
N TYR A 69 7.58 -10.11 -34.22
CA TYR A 69 8.39 -10.08 -35.45
C TYR A 69 9.48 -9.00 -35.51
N SER A 70 9.45 -7.99 -34.64
CA SER A 70 10.54 -7.01 -34.51
C SER A 70 11.74 -7.59 -33.75
N TYR A 71 11.55 -8.36 -32.67
CA TYR A 71 12.66 -8.79 -31.81
C TYR A 71 13.64 -9.73 -32.53
N SER A 72 13.14 -10.59 -33.42
CA SER A 72 13.97 -11.46 -34.26
C SER A 72 14.79 -10.71 -35.34
N ARG A 73 14.52 -9.42 -35.59
CA ARG A 73 15.39 -8.57 -36.44
C ARG A 73 16.58 -8.00 -35.70
N TYR A 74 16.49 -7.73 -34.40
CA TYR A 74 17.60 -7.15 -33.62
C TYR A 74 18.84 -8.07 -33.57
N LEU A 75 18.65 -9.39 -33.77
CA LEU A 75 19.76 -10.36 -33.87
C LEU A 75 20.32 -10.51 -35.29
N LYS A 76 19.80 -9.78 -36.30
CA LYS A 76 20.18 -9.93 -37.72
C LYS A 76 20.79 -8.66 -38.34
N GLY A 77 21.67 -8.00 -37.58
CA GLY A 77 22.77 -7.18 -38.12
C GLY A 77 22.40 -6.08 -39.10
N GLY A 78 21.20 -5.49 -38.98
CA GLY A 78 20.75 -4.39 -39.82
C GLY A 78 20.69 -3.10 -39.01
N ASP A 79 21.32 -2.04 -39.52
CA ASP A 79 21.33 -0.70 -38.93
C ASP A 79 19.95 -0.03 -39.04
N PHE A 80 19.00 -0.49 -38.22
CA PHE A 80 17.87 0.35 -37.84
C PHE A 80 18.40 1.47 -36.96
N GLU A 81 18.20 2.73 -37.39
CA GLU A 81 18.29 3.86 -36.47
C GLU A 81 17.44 3.53 -35.23
N ASN A 82 18.07 3.38 -34.07
CA ASN A 82 17.39 3.45 -32.78
C ASN A 82 17.00 4.91 -32.52
N LYS A 83 16.20 5.47 -33.43
CA LYS A 83 15.48 6.72 -33.23
C LYS A 83 14.53 6.44 -32.07
N PRO A 84 14.74 7.01 -30.87
CA PRO A 84 13.87 6.72 -29.76
C PRO A 84 12.48 7.21 -30.14
N GLU A 85 11.50 6.30 -30.23
CA GLU A 85 10.10 6.68 -30.32
C GLU A 85 9.81 7.53 -29.09
N THR A 86 9.74 8.86 -29.27
CA THR A 86 9.73 9.85 -28.19
C THR A 86 8.61 9.53 -27.24
N SER A 87 8.95 8.93 -26.09
CA SER A 87 8.07 7.98 -25.42
C SER A 87 6.85 8.69 -24.86
N SER A 88 5.76 8.64 -25.64
CA SER A 88 4.46 9.24 -25.31
C SER A 88 3.75 8.48 -24.19
N LYS A 89 4.51 7.73 -23.37
CA LYS A 89 4.05 6.71 -22.42
C LYS A 89 5.03 6.63 -21.25
N VAL A 90 4.52 6.31 -20.08
CA VAL A 90 5.29 6.05 -18.85
C VAL A 90 4.66 4.87 -18.12
N ILE A 91 5.48 4.01 -17.53
CA ILE A 91 5.03 2.99 -16.59
C ILE A 91 5.13 3.60 -15.20
N VAL A 92 3.99 3.95 -14.62
CA VAL A 92 3.92 4.38 -13.24
C VAL A 92 3.86 3.14 -12.35
N LEU A 93 4.75 3.05 -11.38
CA LEU A 93 4.76 2.02 -10.35
C LEU A 93 4.38 2.66 -9.01
N SER A 94 3.49 2.05 -8.24
CA SER A 94 3.47 2.23 -6.79
C SER A 94 4.47 1.27 -6.21
N ASP A 95 5.46 1.83 -5.52
CA ASP A 95 6.56 1.10 -4.91
C ASP A 95 7.34 0.23 -5.91
N SER A 96 8.27 -0.57 -5.39
CA SER A 96 9.23 -1.35 -6.19
C SER A 96 9.53 -2.73 -5.61
N GLY A 97 9.06 -3.00 -4.38
CA GLY A 97 9.22 -4.28 -3.71
C GLY A 97 10.50 -4.43 -2.89
N CYS A 98 10.64 -5.60 -2.26
CA CYS A 98 11.81 -6.06 -1.50
C CYS A 98 13.08 -6.17 -2.38
N GLY A 99 12.95 -6.12 -3.71
CA GLY A 99 14.08 -6.05 -4.64
C GLY A 99 14.78 -7.38 -4.88
N SER A 100 14.06 -8.49 -4.72
CA SER A 100 14.54 -9.87 -4.81
C SER A 100 15.33 -10.14 -6.09
N GLU A 101 16.39 -10.94 -5.96
CA GLU A 101 17.20 -11.40 -7.09
C GLU A 101 17.31 -12.92 -7.08
N VAL A 102 16.59 -13.58 -7.98
CA VAL A 102 16.56 -15.06 -8.10
C VAL A 102 17.28 -15.47 -9.39
N PRO A 103 18.43 -16.16 -9.31
CA PRO A 103 19.11 -16.72 -10.48
C PRO A 103 18.20 -17.70 -11.23
N ASN A 104 18.11 -17.55 -12.55
CA ASN A 104 17.22 -18.37 -13.37
C ASN A 104 17.90 -19.70 -13.72
N ALA A 105 17.59 -20.73 -12.93
CA ALA A 105 18.14 -22.09 -13.08
C ALA A 105 18.00 -22.69 -14.50
N SER A 106 17.05 -22.20 -15.32
CA SER A 106 16.85 -22.65 -16.70
C SER A 106 17.85 -22.09 -17.72
N SER A 107 18.61 -21.03 -17.41
CA SER A 107 19.57 -20.44 -18.36
C SER A 107 20.69 -21.43 -18.75
N ALA A 108 21.19 -22.20 -17.76
CA ALA A 108 22.31 -23.13 -17.92
C ALA A 108 22.07 -24.29 -18.92
N THR A 109 20.83 -24.53 -19.37
CA THR A 109 20.48 -25.65 -20.26
C THR A 109 19.73 -25.24 -21.53
N SER A 110 19.43 -23.95 -21.73
CA SER A 110 18.57 -23.46 -22.82
C SER A 110 19.24 -23.39 -24.21
N SER A 111 20.48 -23.88 -24.37
CA SER A 111 21.14 -24.00 -25.68
C SER A 111 20.65 -25.19 -26.53
N LEU A 112 19.71 -25.98 -26.02
CA LEU A 112 19.05 -27.06 -26.78
C LEU A 112 18.20 -26.46 -27.90
N SER A 113 18.78 -26.42 -29.09
CA SER A 113 18.09 -26.06 -30.33
C SER A 113 17.00 -27.08 -30.65
N TYR A 114 15.75 -26.75 -30.30
CA TYR A 114 14.59 -27.48 -30.82
C TYR A 114 14.61 -27.44 -32.36
N PRO A 115 14.47 -28.57 -33.06
CA PRO A 115 14.38 -28.57 -34.51
C PRO A 115 13.18 -27.74 -34.94
N VAL A 116 13.36 -26.95 -36.00
CA VAL A 116 12.29 -26.13 -36.58
C VAL A 116 11.39 -27.06 -37.39
N ASP A 117 10.39 -27.62 -36.72
CA ASP A 117 9.35 -28.43 -37.34
C ASP A 117 8.42 -27.52 -38.16
N ASP A 118 8.24 -27.79 -39.46
CA ASP A 118 7.73 -26.85 -40.47
C ASP A 118 6.18 -26.69 -40.43
N GLY A 119 5.61 -26.91 -39.25
CA GLY A 119 4.20 -27.24 -38.98
C GLY A 119 3.22 -26.07 -38.89
N GLY A 120 3.33 -25.05 -39.74
CA GLY A 120 2.22 -24.15 -40.10
C GLY A 120 1.65 -23.19 -39.03
N GLN A 121 2.00 -23.30 -37.75
CA GLN A 121 1.70 -22.27 -36.73
C GLN A 121 2.97 -21.55 -36.32
N GLY A 122 3.09 -20.28 -36.73
CA GLY A 122 4.27 -19.46 -36.46
C GLY A 122 4.60 -19.45 -34.96
N PRO A 123 5.82 -19.84 -34.56
CA PRO A 123 6.13 -20.07 -33.16
C PRO A 123 5.93 -18.80 -32.35
N TYR A 124 5.30 -18.92 -31.18
CA TYR A 124 5.43 -17.92 -30.13
C TYR A 124 6.92 -17.74 -29.88
N THR A 125 7.50 -16.62 -30.31
CA THR A 125 8.94 -16.39 -30.18
C THR A 125 9.28 -16.37 -28.71
N ASN A 126 9.89 -17.46 -28.22
CA ASN A 126 10.28 -17.62 -26.83
C ASN A 126 11.07 -16.37 -26.41
N ARG A 127 10.48 -15.57 -25.51
CA ARG A 127 11.21 -14.47 -24.90
C ARG A 127 12.40 -15.09 -24.17
N ALA A 128 13.61 -14.65 -24.52
CA ALA A 128 14.78 -15.03 -23.76
C ALA A 128 14.53 -14.68 -22.30
N GLN A 129 14.55 -15.68 -21.43
CA GLN A 129 14.40 -15.46 -20.00
C GLN A 129 15.69 -14.80 -19.50
N PRO A 130 15.63 -13.86 -18.56
CA PRO A 130 16.84 -13.27 -17.98
C PRO A 130 17.62 -14.33 -17.18
N ASP A 131 18.93 -14.11 -17.02
CA ASP A 131 19.78 -14.92 -16.15
C ASP A 131 19.48 -14.72 -14.66
N VAL A 132 18.92 -13.56 -14.30
CA VAL A 132 18.47 -13.21 -12.95
C VAL A 132 17.11 -12.54 -13.02
N TRP A 133 16.15 -13.05 -12.26
CA TRP A 133 14.86 -12.41 -12.04
C TRP A 133 14.96 -11.36 -10.94
N ASN A 134 14.71 -10.11 -11.28
CA ASN A 134 14.45 -9.00 -10.35
C ASN A 134 13.33 -8.11 -10.95
N ILE A 135 12.85 -7.10 -10.22
CA ILE A 135 11.69 -6.29 -10.68
C ILE A 135 11.93 -5.66 -12.06
N ARG A 136 13.16 -5.24 -12.37
CA ARG A 136 13.54 -4.72 -13.69
C ARG A 136 13.42 -5.79 -14.77
N THR A 137 14.09 -6.93 -14.62
CA THR A 137 14.08 -7.98 -15.66
C THR A 137 12.71 -8.64 -15.81
N PHE A 138 11.90 -8.66 -14.74
CA PHE A 138 10.51 -9.06 -14.80
C PHE A 138 9.64 -8.09 -15.61
N LEU A 139 9.76 -6.77 -15.37
CA LEU A 139 9.07 -5.76 -16.17
C LEU A 139 9.53 -5.83 -17.64
N GLU A 140 10.83 -5.98 -17.90
CA GLU A 140 11.39 -6.12 -19.25
C GLU A 140 10.94 -7.42 -19.96
N TYR A 141 10.71 -8.52 -19.23
CA TYR A 141 10.13 -9.76 -19.75
C TYR A 141 8.61 -9.67 -19.97
N THR A 142 7.89 -8.81 -19.25
CA THR A 142 6.42 -8.72 -19.28
C THR A 142 5.90 -7.50 -20.07
N ILE A 143 5.85 -6.32 -19.43
CA ILE A 143 5.14 -5.12 -19.91
C ILE A 143 6.05 -4.04 -20.52
N ASN A 144 7.38 -4.11 -20.35
CA ASN A 144 8.36 -3.14 -20.87
C ASN A 144 9.45 -3.77 -21.77
N PRO A 145 9.09 -4.38 -22.90
CA PRO A 145 9.97 -5.22 -23.74
C PRO A 145 11.28 -4.54 -24.15
N GLY A 146 12.38 -4.93 -23.49
CA GLY A 146 13.70 -4.36 -23.73
C GLY A 146 13.84 -2.90 -23.29
N GLY A 147 13.16 -2.50 -22.20
CA GLY A 147 13.42 -1.23 -21.50
C GLY A 147 13.13 0.04 -22.32
N ARG A 148 11.94 0.11 -22.94
CA ARG A 148 11.59 1.18 -23.90
C ARG A 148 10.76 2.31 -23.28
N ILE A 149 9.91 1.99 -22.33
CA ILE A 149 8.98 2.93 -21.70
C ILE A 149 9.58 3.38 -20.36
N PRO A 150 9.76 4.69 -20.09
CA PRO A 150 10.32 5.18 -18.84
C PRO A 150 9.49 4.77 -17.62
N TYR A 151 10.14 4.70 -16.45
CA TYR A 151 9.52 4.39 -15.17
C TYR A 151 9.30 5.65 -14.33
N LEU A 152 8.14 5.76 -13.69
CA LEU A 152 7.87 6.70 -12.60
C LEU A 152 7.50 5.88 -11.35
N VAL A 153 8.37 5.83 -10.35
CA VAL A 153 8.14 5.10 -9.10
C VAL A 153 7.59 6.05 -8.05
N MET A 154 6.34 5.90 -7.66
CA MET A 154 5.73 6.59 -6.53
C MET A 154 5.97 5.75 -5.28
N THR A 155 6.84 6.20 -4.37
CA THR A 155 7.04 5.54 -3.07
C THR A 155 5.88 5.89 -2.14
N THR A 156 5.18 4.91 -1.60
CA THR A 156 4.16 5.14 -0.57
C THR A 156 4.80 5.47 0.79
N HIS A 157 5.96 4.88 1.10
CA HIS A 157 6.90 5.34 2.15
C HIS A 157 8.27 4.67 1.96
N CYS A 158 9.21 4.91 2.88
CA CYS A 158 10.61 4.52 2.71
C CYS A 158 11.02 3.11 3.20
N HIS A 159 10.13 2.23 3.68
CA HIS A 159 10.54 0.90 4.17
C HIS A 159 11.09 -0.01 3.04
N TYR A 160 11.96 -0.96 3.40
CA TYR A 160 12.72 -1.79 2.45
C TYR A 160 11.85 -2.53 1.43
N ASP A 161 10.72 -3.08 1.88
CA ASP A 161 9.74 -3.81 1.08
C ASP A 161 8.98 -2.94 0.06
N HIS A 162 9.12 -1.61 0.18
CA HIS A 162 8.62 -0.65 -0.81
C HIS A 162 9.74 -0.16 -1.74
N ILE A 163 10.93 0.16 -1.20
CA ILE A 163 11.97 0.90 -1.96
C ILE A 163 13.08 0.04 -2.57
N MET A 164 13.38 -1.17 -2.06
CA MET A 164 14.61 -1.91 -2.43
C MET A 164 14.73 -2.19 -3.94
N GLY A 165 13.61 -2.42 -4.62
CA GLY A 165 13.56 -2.61 -6.07
C GLY A 165 14.04 -1.40 -6.91
N ILE A 166 14.01 -0.17 -6.38
CA ILE A 166 14.41 1.07 -7.10
C ILE A 166 15.83 0.95 -7.65
N GLY A 167 16.77 0.39 -6.88
CA GLY A 167 18.16 0.22 -7.33
C GLY A 167 18.31 -0.67 -8.57
N LYS A 168 17.39 -1.62 -8.77
CA LYS A 168 17.36 -2.51 -9.94
C LYS A 168 16.79 -1.78 -11.16
N LEU A 169 15.80 -0.90 -10.97
CA LEU A 169 15.21 -0.07 -12.03
C LEU A 169 16.20 0.99 -12.53
N LEU A 170 16.90 1.68 -11.62
CA LEU A 170 17.95 2.66 -11.94
C LEU A 170 19.15 2.06 -12.69
N SER A 171 19.34 0.75 -12.61
CA SER A 171 20.37 0.02 -13.37
C SER A 171 19.97 -0.25 -14.85
N SER A 172 18.80 0.21 -15.30
CA SER A 172 18.35 0.05 -16.69
C SER A 172 18.86 1.18 -17.61
N SER A 173 18.90 0.91 -18.92
CA SER A 173 18.95 1.96 -19.96
C SER A 173 17.67 2.82 -19.98
N THR A 174 16.62 2.34 -19.34
CA THR A 174 15.34 3.02 -19.17
C THR A 174 15.45 4.13 -18.12
N ALA A 175 15.13 5.37 -18.50
CA ALA A 175 15.04 6.46 -17.53
C ALA A 175 13.99 6.15 -16.44
N THR A 176 14.41 6.29 -15.18
CA THR A 176 13.57 6.09 -13.98
C THR A 176 13.53 7.40 -13.20
N THR A 177 12.33 7.82 -12.78
CA THR A 177 12.11 8.97 -11.88
C THR A 177 11.42 8.49 -10.62
N VAL A 178 11.90 8.91 -9.44
CA VAL A 178 11.25 8.61 -8.15
C VAL A 178 10.40 9.80 -7.72
N LEU A 179 9.18 9.53 -7.28
CA LEU A 179 8.24 10.47 -6.67
C LEU A 179 8.06 10.09 -5.19
N SER A 180 8.20 11.06 -4.29
CA SER A 180 8.05 10.87 -2.84
C SER A 180 7.34 12.05 -2.17
N SER A 181 6.98 11.90 -0.90
CA SER A 181 6.16 12.86 -0.14
C SER A 181 6.95 14.11 0.25
N SER A 182 6.42 15.31 -0.02
CA SER A 182 7.01 16.55 0.51
C SER A 182 6.79 16.75 2.02
N HIS A 183 5.84 16.02 2.63
CA HIS A 183 5.43 16.19 4.04
C HIS A 183 6.60 16.12 5.04
N ALA A 184 7.52 15.19 4.82
CA ALA A 184 8.65 14.94 5.71
C ALA A 184 9.92 14.60 4.90
N TYR A 185 10.27 15.43 3.92
CA TYR A 185 11.43 15.18 3.03
C TYR A 185 12.73 14.88 3.79
N SER A 186 12.91 15.44 5.00
CA SER A 186 14.07 15.23 5.87
C SER A 186 14.13 13.85 6.55
N PHE A 187 13.07 13.04 6.46
CA PHE A 187 13.01 11.65 6.92
C PHE A 187 13.70 10.71 5.92
N VAL A 188 13.63 11.04 4.62
CA VAL A 188 14.19 10.24 3.52
C VAL A 188 15.40 10.88 2.85
N SER A 189 15.74 12.13 3.20
CA SER A 189 16.89 12.87 2.66
C SER A 189 17.64 13.63 3.77
N PRO A 190 18.98 13.61 3.82
CA PRO A 190 19.90 12.91 2.91
C PRO A 190 19.88 11.38 3.10
N TYR A 191 20.60 10.65 2.25
CA TYR A 191 20.68 9.18 2.26
C TYR A 191 21.00 8.55 3.64
N ALA A 192 21.68 9.27 4.53
CA ALA A 192 21.90 8.81 5.91
C ALA A 192 20.58 8.60 6.68
N GLN A 193 19.58 9.46 6.46
CA GLN A 193 18.25 9.33 7.06
C GLN A 193 17.47 8.19 6.39
N LEU A 194 17.53 8.08 5.05
CA LEU A 194 16.96 6.95 4.32
C LEU A 194 17.45 5.60 4.88
N GLN A 195 18.76 5.44 5.04
CA GLN A 195 19.37 4.21 5.58
C GLN A 195 18.94 3.92 7.03
N ASN A 196 18.66 4.95 7.83
CA ASN A 196 18.18 4.82 9.20
C ASN A 196 16.70 4.38 9.25
N HIS A 197 15.85 5.05 8.47
CA HIS A 197 14.39 4.93 8.57
C HIS A 197 13.77 3.89 7.61
N SER A 198 14.49 3.41 6.59
CA SER A 198 14.01 2.36 5.70
C SER A 198 13.93 0.96 6.32
N LEU A 199 14.30 0.83 7.60
CA LEU A 199 14.51 -0.43 8.32
C LEU A 199 15.59 -1.36 7.70
N CYS A 200 16.24 -0.99 6.58
CA CYS A 200 17.30 -1.81 5.96
C CYS A 200 18.42 -2.18 6.95
N ASN A 201 18.77 -1.27 7.87
CA ASN A 201 19.71 -1.52 8.97
C ASN A 201 19.35 -2.76 9.82
N THR A 202 18.06 -3.03 10.10
CA THR A 202 17.65 -4.15 10.96
C THR A 202 17.87 -5.51 10.29
N LEU A 203 17.89 -5.53 8.95
CA LEU A 203 18.18 -6.71 8.13
C LEU A 203 19.65 -6.78 7.67
N ASN A 204 20.51 -5.85 8.12
CA ASN A 204 21.90 -5.67 7.63
C ASN A 204 21.99 -5.33 6.13
N LEU A 205 20.92 -4.77 5.55
CA LEU A 205 20.84 -4.34 4.16
C LEU A 205 21.29 -2.89 3.98
N ASN A 206 21.70 -2.53 2.76
CA ASN A 206 21.89 -1.14 2.36
C ASN A 206 20.65 -0.67 1.60
N ALA A 207 20.05 0.43 2.01
CA ALA A 207 18.99 1.10 1.27
C ALA A 207 19.50 1.49 -0.13
N PRO A 208 18.67 1.44 -1.17
CA PRO A 208 19.08 1.80 -2.51
C PRO A 208 19.40 3.29 -2.59
N LYS A 209 20.42 3.65 -3.36
CA LYS A 209 20.80 5.04 -3.60
C LYS A 209 20.02 5.57 -4.79
N TYR A 210 19.14 6.53 -4.54
CA TYR A 210 18.33 7.20 -5.55
C TYR A 210 18.12 8.66 -5.18
N ASP A 211 17.90 9.51 -6.18
CA ASP A 211 17.46 10.88 -6.00
C ASP A 211 15.93 10.94 -6.16
N VAL A 212 15.24 11.66 -5.27
CA VAL A 212 13.83 11.97 -5.45
C VAL A 212 13.70 13.02 -6.56
N GLY A 213 13.16 12.62 -7.70
CA GLY A 213 13.02 13.46 -8.88
C GLY A 213 11.74 14.30 -8.89
N ILE A 214 10.75 13.95 -8.06
CA ILE A 214 9.49 14.66 -7.85
C ILE A 214 9.16 14.62 -6.35
N TRP A 215 9.17 15.75 -5.67
CA TRP A 215 8.54 15.90 -4.36
C TRP A 215 7.07 16.28 -4.60
N ALA A 216 6.15 15.45 -4.13
CA ALA A 216 4.72 15.64 -4.37
C ALA A 216 4.00 16.17 -3.13
N ASP A 217 3.21 17.23 -3.32
CA ASP A 217 2.41 17.87 -2.29
C ASP A 217 1.06 17.19 -2.06
N ASP A 218 0.43 17.49 -0.94
CA ASP A 218 -0.89 16.97 -0.59
C ASP A 218 -1.93 17.41 -1.64
N LEU A 219 -2.82 16.50 -2.03
CA LEU A 219 -3.83 16.68 -3.08
C LEU A 219 -3.28 17.02 -4.48
N SER A 220 -1.95 16.96 -4.70
CA SER A 220 -1.35 17.27 -6.00
C SER A 220 -1.67 16.21 -7.07
N ARG A 221 -1.91 16.66 -8.30
CA ARG A 221 -2.12 15.80 -9.49
C ARG A 221 -0.78 15.42 -10.13
N VAL A 222 -0.51 14.13 -10.23
CA VAL A 222 0.75 13.60 -10.79
C VAL A 222 0.74 13.72 -12.32
N ALA A 223 1.85 14.18 -12.88
CA ALA A 223 2.11 14.16 -14.32
C ALA A 223 3.61 13.95 -14.56
N TYR A 224 3.94 13.14 -15.56
CA TYR A 224 5.32 12.79 -15.88
C TYR A 224 5.86 13.69 -17.00
N SER A 225 6.92 14.44 -16.71
CA SER A 225 7.70 15.19 -17.69
C SER A 225 9.01 14.44 -17.96
N PRO A 226 9.19 13.80 -19.14
CA PRO A 226 10.40 13.03 -19.42
C PRO A 226 11.64 13.94 -19.44
N ARG A 227 12.68 13.60 -18.66
CA ARG A 227 13.98 14.32 -18.65
C ARG A 227 14.75 14.08 -19.97
N LEU A 228 14.40 14.77 -21.05
CA LEU A 228 15.25 14.87 -22.23
C LEU A 228 16.49 15.71 -21.87
N GLY A 229 17.65 15.07 -21.81
CA GLY A 229 18.86 15.65 -21.21
C GLY A 229 19.29 16.99 -21.83
N SER A 230 19.50 17.99 -20.96
CA SER A 230 20.07 19.33 -21.21
C SER A 230 19.40 20.23 -22.26
N SER A 231 18.56 19.72 -23.15
CA SER A 231 17.83 20.51 -24.15
C SER A 231 16.57 21.11 -23.54
N ALA A 232 16.74 22.16 -22.72
CA ALA A 232 15.76 22.74 -21.80
C ALA A 232 14.58 23.50 -22.46
N LEU A 233 14.12 23.07 -23.64
CA LEU A 233 13.09 23.75 -24.44
C LEU A 233 11.92 22.83 -24.88
N SER A 234 11.91 21.56 -24.49
CA SER A 234 10.84 20.59 -24.84
C SER A 234 9.60 20.65 -23.93
N VAL A 235 9.07 21.87 -23.70
CA VAL A 235 7.98 22.17 -22.74
C VAL A 235 6.68 21.38 -23.01
N GLY A 236 6.45 20.91 -24.24
CA GLY A 236 5.21 20.23 -24.64
C GLY A 236 5.04 18.77 -24.20
N ASN A 237 6.06 18.11 -23.65
CA ASN A 237 6.07 16.63 -23.51
C ASN A 237 5.51 16.10 -22.17
N ARG A 238 4.62 16.83 -21.49
CA ARG A 238 4.01 16.40 -20.21
C ARG A 238 2.97 15.30 -20.44
N ILE A 239 3.18 14.12 -19.84
CA ILE A 239 2.20 13.03 -19.81
C ILE A 239 1.35 13.19 -18.54
N PRO A 240 0.09 13.68 -18.62
CA PRO A 240 -0.82 13.66 -17.48
C PRO A 240 -1.07 12.22 -17.04
N THR A 241 -1.22 12.02 -15.73
CA THR A 241 -1.63 10.73 -15.15
C THR A 241 -2.93 10.92 -14.37
N PRO A 242 -3.66 9.85 -14.05
CA PRO A 242 -4.91 9.91 -13.30
C PRO A 242 -4.70 9.90 -11.78
N PHE A 243 -3.45 10.02 -11.31
CA PHE A 243 -3.10 9.91 -9.90
C PHE A 243 -3.19 11.26 -9.18
N THR A 244 -3.91 11.29 -8.06
CA THR A 244 -3.89 12.37 -7.06
C THR A 244 -3.17 11.86 -5.82
N ILE A 245 -2.20 12.60 -5.30
CA ILE A 245 -1.46 12.26 -4.07
C ILE A 245 -2.25 12.71 -2.84
N LEU A 246 -2.17 11.95 -1.75
CA LEU A 246 -2.65 12.36 -0.43
C LEU A 246 -1.55 12.03 0.58
N HIS A 247 -1.03 13.01 1.31
CA HIS A 247 -0.10 12.72 2.42
C HIS A 247 -0.85 11.97 3.52
N THR A 248 -0.32 10.84 3.98
CA THR A 248 -0.91 10.03 5.05
C THR A 248 0.10 9.67 6.15
N PRO A 249 0.75 10.68 6.76
CA PRO A 249 1.71 10.47 7.84
C PRO A 249 1.11 9.71 9.02
N GLY A 250 1.98 9.02 9.76
CA GLY A 250 1.69 8.37 11.05
C GLY A 250 1.90 6.86 11.08
N HIS A 251 1.93 6.19 9.92
CA HIS A 251 2.65 4.92 9.78
C HIS A 251 4.16 5.21 9.80
N THR A 252 4.60 6.05 8.86
CA THR A 252 5.85 6.80 8.91
C THR A 252 5.55 8.30 8.65
N PRO A 253 6.47 9.24 8.96
CA PRO A 253 6.29 10.65 8.64
C PRO A 253 6.24 10.98 7.14
N ASP A 254 6.89 10.17 6.28
CA ASP A 254 6.90 10.34 4.81
C ASP A 254 5.73 9.64 4.11
N SER A 255 4.92 8.85 4.83
CA SER A 255 3.81 8.10 4.24
C SER A 255 2.87 8.94 3.37
N LEU A 256 2.60 8.44 2.15
CA LEU A 256 1.58 8.92 1.23
C LEU A 256 0.68 7.78 0.75
N SER A 257 -0.53 8.19 0.39
CA SER A 257 -1.53 7.43 -0.35
C SER A 257 -1.69 8.06 -1.75
N TRP A 258 -2.25 7.32 -2.70
CA TRP A 258 -2.60 7.88 -4.01
C TRP A 258 -3.94 7.35 -4.53
N TYR A 259 -4.59 8.14 -5.37
CA TYR A 259 -5.91 7.87 -5.93
C TYR A 259 -5.88 7.90 -7.46
N ASP A 260 -6.16 6.76 -8.10
CA ASP A 260 -6.37 6.62 -9.54
C ASP A 260 -7.83 6.96 -9.92
N SER A 261 -8.03 8.09 -10.59
CA SER A 261 -9.34 8.58 -11.00
C SER A 261 -10.05 7.70 -12.04
N ASP A 262 -9.29 6.97 -12.88
CA ASP A 262 -9.89 6.13 -13.94
C ASP A 262 -10.48 4.86 -13.35
N LEU A 263 -9.71 4.20 -12.49
CA LEU A 263 -10.14 2.96 -11.84
C LEU A 263 -11.05 3.21 -10.64
N ARG A 264 -11.08 4.46 -10.13
CA ARG A 264 -11.61 4.83 -8.81
C ARG A 264 -11.02 3.93 -7.72
N LEU A 265 -9.68 3.88 -7.70
CA LEU A 265 -8.88 3.05 -6.81
C LEU A 265 -7.99 3.94 -5.94
N LEU A 266 -8.12 3.81 -4.62
CA LEU A 266 -7.25 4.40 -3.63
C LEU A 266 -6.24 3.34 -3.16
N CYS A 267 -4.94 3.62 -3.28
CA CYS A 267 -3.88 2.86 -2.63
C CYS A 267 -3.40 3.62 -1.38
N VAL A 268 -3.26 2.92 -0.25
CA VAL A 268 -2.90 3.55 1.03
C VAL A 268 -1.49 3.21 1.55
N GLY A 269 -0.67 2.54 0.73
CA GLY A 269 0.60 1.95 1.18
C GLY A 269 0.35 1.01 2.36
N ASP A 270 1.08 1.24 3.44
CA ASP A 270 0.93 0.53 4.72
C ASP A 270 0.10 1.26 5.76
N SER A 271 -0.49 2.42 5.42
CA SER A 271 -1.33 3.19 6.34
C SER A 271 -2.40 2.32 6.98
N PHE A 272 -2.96 1.33 6.26
CA PHE A 272 -3.57 0.13 6.83
C PHE A 272 -3.91 -0.91 5.74
N TYR A 273 -4.06 -2.17 6.15
CA TYR A 273 -4.55 -3.26 5.30
C TYR A 273 -5.43 -4.23 6.08
N ALA A 274 -6.29 -4.97 5.37
CA ALA A 274 -7.08 -6.06 5.93
C ALA A 274 -6.28 -7.36 5.87
N LYS A 275 -6.41 -8.21 6.90
CA LYS A 275 -5.63 -9.45 7.06
C LYS A 275 -5.70 -10.39 5.84
N GLU A 276 -6.87 -10.49 5.23
CA GLU A 276 -7.05 -11.13 3.92
C GLU A 276 -8.27 -10.52 3.23
N THR A 277 -8.31 -10.61 1.90
CA THR A 277 -9.50 -10.33 1.08
C THR A 277 -9.80 -11.54 0.21
N SER A 278 -10.97 -11.59 -0.42
CA SER A 278 -11.25 -12.62 -1.43
C SER A 278 -10.25 -12.57 -2.59
N THR A 279 -9.86 -11.39 -3.04
CA THR A 279 -8.96 -11.24 -4.20
C THR A 279 -7.54 -11.73 -3.93
N THR A 280 -7.09 -11.65 -2.67
CA THR A 280 -5.76 -12.10 -2.23
C THR A 280 -5.74 -13.56 -1.80
N ARG A 281 -6.75 -14.03 -1.05
CA ARG A 281 -6.91 -15.44 -0.72
C ARG A 281 -7.08 -16.33 -1.97
N ASP A 282 -7.85 -15.84 -2.94
CA ASP A 282 -8.22 -16.57 -4.15
C ASP A 282 -7.33 -16.12 -5.36
N GLY A 283 -6.13 -15.58 -5.07
CA GLY A 283 -5.17 -15.03 -6.03
C GLY A 283 -4.40 -16.08 -6.86
N LYS A 284 -3.88 -15.68 -8.03
CA LYS A 284 -3.17 -16.59 -8.96
C LYS A 284 -1.86 -17.17 -8.42
N TRP A 285 -1.28 -16.50 -7.43
CA TRP A 285 -0.08 -16.88 -6.69
C TRP A 285 -0.36 -17.84 -5.52
N GLY A 286 -1.63 -18.19 -5.27
CA GLY A 286 -2.06 -18.94 -4.09
C GLY A 286 -2.47 -18.02 -2.93
N ARG A 287 -2.80 -18.63 -1.79
CA ARG A 287 -3.24 -17.91 -0.60
C ARG A 287 -2.07 -17.17 0.05
N GLU A 288 -2.29 -15.89 0.33
CA GLU A 288 -1.36 -15.02 1.05
C GLU A 288 -1.40 -15.28 2.58
N PRO A 289 -0.28 -15.08 3.31
CA PRO A 289 -0.30 -15.07 4.78
C PRO A 289 -1.11 -13.87 5.28
N ALA A 290 -1.57 -13.95 6.53
CA ALA A 290 -2.47 -12.95 7.11
C ALA A 290 -1.71 -11.89 7.93
N MET A 291 -1.30 -10.80 7.27
CA MET A 291 -0.43 -9.77 7.85
C MET A 291 -1.16 -8.84 8.85
N PRO A 292 -0.52 -8.42 9.96
CA PRO A 292 -0.98 -7.32 10.81
C PRO A 292 -0.47 -5.97 10.29
N VAL A 293 -1.22 -4.89 10.49
CA VAL A 293 -0.73 -3.52 10.28
C VAL A 293 0.39 -3.26 11.28
N MET A 294 1.60 -2.98 10.79
CA MET A 294 2.80 -2.84 11.60
C MET A 294 3.10 -1.37 11.89
N PHE A 295 3.05 -0.97 13.16
CA PHE A 295 3.60 0.33 13.58
C PHE A 295 5.01 0.12 14.13
N ASN A 296 5.93 1.04 13.80
CA ASN A 296 7.31 1.05 14.27
C ASN A 296 7.50 2.15 15.35
N LEU A 297 8.76 2.57 15.58
CA LEU A 297 9.10 3.57 16.59
C LEU A 297 8.94 5.03 16.13
N ASP A 298 8.87 5.27 14.82
CA ASP A 298 8.66 6.56 14.18
C ASP A 298 7.16 6.82 13.87
N SER A 299 6.29 5.85 14.14
CA SER A 299 4.83 5.94 13.97
C SER A 299 4.16 6.83 15.04
N ASP A 300 3.31 7.77 14.61
CA ASP A 300 2.42 8.55 15.49
C ASP A 300 0.94 8.25 15.18
N LEU A 301 0.24 7.68 16.16
CA LEU A 301 -1.17 7.26 16.01
C LEU A 301 -2.16 8.44 15.95
N THR A 302 -1.78 9.62 16.42
CA THR A 302 -2.59 10.85 16.30
C THR A 302 -2.50 11.42 14.89
N GLU A 303 -1.31 11.44 14.29
CA GLU A 303 -1.12 11.80 12.88
C GLU A 303 -1.81 10.78 11.96
N TRP A 304 -1.56 9.49 12.20
CA TRP A 304 -2.22 8.38 11.49
C TRP A 304 -3.74 8.53 11.49
N ARG A 305 -4.32 8.92 12.64
CA ARG A 305 -5.76 9.13 12.76
C ARG A 305 -6.23 10.35 11.97
N ARG A 306 -5.48 11.47 11.98
CA ARG A 306 -5.80 12.64 11.14
C ARG A 306 -5.75 12.26 9.66
N SER A 307 -4.75 11.48 9.26
CA SER A 307 -4.59 10.93 7.91
C SER A 307 -5.79 10.08 7.50
N LEU A 308 -6.24 9.13 8.33
CA LEU A 308 -7.46 8.36 8.05
C LEU A 308 -8.72 9.24 8.01
N ASP A 309 -8.86 10.20 8.91
CA ASP A 309 -10.02 11.10 8.96
C ASP A 309 -10.06 12.00 7.68
N LYS A 310 -8.91 12.48 7.18
CA LYS A 310 -8.77 13.20 5.89
C LYS A 310 -9.09 12.30 4.69
N VAL A 311 -8.52 11.10 4.62
CA VAL A 311 -8.75 10.17 3.51
C VAL A 311 -10.20 9.70 3.47
N LEU A 312 -10.86 9.51 4.62
CA LEU A 312 -12.29 9.21 4.71
C LEU A 312 -13.15 10.36 4.18
N GLN A 313 -12.79 11.61 4.46
CA GLN A 313 -13.47 12.77 3.87
C GLN A 313 -13.32 12.79 2.34
N PHE A 314 -12.10 12.68 1.81
CA PHE A 314 -11.85 12.64 0.37
C PHE A 314 -12.62 11.51 -0.33
N VAL A 315 -12.60 10.29 0.24
CA VAL A 315 -13.36 9.15 -0.29
C VAL A 315 -14.87 9.41 -0.27
N ARG A 316 -15.39 10.08 0.77
CA ARG A 316 -16.80 10.48 0.85
C ARG A 316 -17.18 11.51 -0.21
N GLU A 317 -16.34 12.51 -0.45
CA GLU A 317 -16.56 13.55 -1.45
C GLU A 317 -16.53 12.96 -2.87
N ARG A 318 -15.50 12.19 -3.20
CA ARG A 318 -15.41 11.50 -4.50
C ARG A 318 -16.46 10.38 -4.65
N ASN A 319 -17.02 9.82 -3.56
CA ASN A 319 -18.21 8.95 -3.61
C ASN A 319 -19.54 9.73 -3.75
N LYS A 320 -19.61 11.04 -3.48
CA LYS A 320 -20.81 11.86 -3.73
C LYS A 320 -20.95 12.23 -5.20
N GLU A 321 -19.83 12.48 -5.90
CA GLU A 321 -19.78 12.65 -7.37
C GLU A 321 -20.50 11.52 -8.12
N VAL A 322 -20.39 10.30 -7.57
CA VAL A 322 -20.99 9.07 -8.08
C VAL A 322 -22.52 9.03 -7.90
N GLY A 323 -23.02 9.60 -6.80
CA GLY A 323 -24.32 9.29 -6.22
C GLY A 323 -25.41 10.33 -6.45
N GLY A 324 -25.15 11.42 -7.19
CA GLY A 324 -26.01 12.62 -7.29
C GLY A 324 -27.46 12.45 -7.80
N ALA A 325 -27.92 11.23 -8.06
CA ALA A 325 -29.31 10.90 -8.37
C ALA A 325 -29.83 9.60 -7.68
N ALA A 326 -28.98 8.88 -6.94
CA ALA A 326 -29.35 7.66 -6.23
C ALA A 326 -29.55 7.99 -4.74
N GLN A 327 -30.77 7.80 -4.25
CA GLN A 327 -31.18 8.19 -2.90
C GLN A 327 -30.22 7.64 -1.83
N GLY A 328 -29.76 8.51 -0.94
CA GLY A 328 -28.94 8.09 0.19
C GLY A 328 -29.78 7.31 1.19
N GLU A 329 -29.37 6.08 1.48
CA GLU A 329 -29.53 5.52 2.83
C GLU A 329 -28.75 6.45 3.76
N SER A 330 -29.45 7.24 4.60
CA SER A 330 -28.80 8.25 5.44
C SER A 330 -28.00 7.58 6.57
N GLU A 331 -26.92 8.22 7.03
CA GLU A 331 -26.13 7.71 8.19
C GLU A 331 -26.98 7.59 9.47
N GLU A 332 -28.19 8.17 9.49
CA GLU A 332 -29.17 8.04 10.57
C GLU A 332 -29.61 6.60 10.82
N GLU A 333 -29.88 5.76 9.81
CA GLU A 333 -30.34 4.37 10.10
C GLU A 333 -29.25 3.52 10.79
N ILE A 334 -27.97 3.86 10.58
CA ILE A 334 -26.83 3.24 11.27
C ILE A 334 -26.55 3.93 12.63
N GLY A 335 -26.84 5.23 12.76
CA GLY A 335 -26.62 6.01 13.99
C GLY A 335 -27.72 5.92 15.05
N GLU A 336 -28.99 5.92 14.65
CA GLU A 336 -30.15 5.99 15.56
C GLU A 336 -30.34 4.73 16.41
N ARG A 337 -29.84 3.56 15.97
CA ARG A 337 -29.81 2.33 16.77
C ARG A 337 -28.98 2.42 18.06
N SER A 338 -28.28 3.54 18.31
CA SER A 338 -27.64 3.84 19.59
C SER A 338 -28.16 5.12 20.28
N ARG A 339 -29.23 5.76 19.78
CA ARG A 339 -29.77 7.02 20.32
C ARG A 339 -31.29 7.12 20.22
N SER A 340 -31.98 6.39 21.10
CA SER A 340 -33.41 6.61 21.36
C SER A 340 -33.62 7.56 22.55
N ALA A 341 -34.72 8.32 22.51
CA ALA A 341 -35.24 9.18 23.58
C ALA A 341 -34.40 10.41 24.02
N THR A 342 -34.38 11.45 23.18
CA THR A 342 -34.73 12.81 23.67
C THR A 342 -35.32 13.64 22.53
N HIS A 343 -36.40 14.38 22.80
CA HIS A 343 -37.23 15.04 21.78
C HIS A 343 -37.19 16.56 22.06
N GLY A 344 -36.80 17.40 21.09
CA GLY A 344 -36.60 18.83 21.40
C GLY A 344 -36.24 19.77 20.24
N HIS A 345 -37.27 20.40 19.68
CA HIS A 345 -37.27 21.68 18.96
C HIS A 345 -36.64 21.83 17.56
N LYS A 346 -37.33 22.62 16.73
CA LYS A 346 -36.90 23.13 15.42
C LYS A 346 -36.38 24.56 15.53
N SER A 347 -35.51 24.96 14.60
CA SER A 347 -35.64 26.22 13.84
C SER A 347 -34.72 26.21 12.61
N ASP A 348 -35.14 26.89 11.55
CA ASP A 348 -34.46 26.99 10.26
C ASP A 348 -33.17 27.85 10.31
N LEU A 349 -32.23 27.61 9.39
CA LEU A 349 -31.40 28.67 8.80
C LEU A 349 -30.93 28.31 7.38
N LYS A 350 -30.41 29.33 6.67
CA LYS A 350 -30.40 29.44 5.19
C LYS A 350 -29.31 28.61 4.48
N LYS A 351 -29.49 28.49 3.16
CA LYS A 351 -28.42 28.23 2.18
C LYS A 351 -27.30 29.29 2.27
N ASP A 352 -26.13 28.90 1.79
CA ASP A 352 -25.09 29.80 1.31
C ASP A 352 -24.48 29.20 0.02
N ASP A 353 -23.96 30.03 -0.88
CA ASP A 353 -23.62 29.65 -2.26
C ASP A 353 -22.10 29.76 -2.51
N GLY A 354 -21.35 28.73 -2.10
CA GLY A 354 -19.90 28.66 -2.30
C GLY A 354 -19.50 28.36 -3.75
N GLU A 355 -18.64 29.19 -4.33
CA GLU A 355 -18.14 29.03 -5.71
C GLU A 355 -17.18 27.83 -5.86
N ILE A 356 -17.11 27.27 -7.06
CA ILE A 356 -16.16 26.21 -7.41
C ILE A 356 -14.88 26.87 -7.92
N GLU A 357 -13.83 26.90 -7.10
CA GLU A 357 -12.49 27.26 -7.56
C GLU A 357 -11.93 26.20 -8.53
N ASP A 358 -11.22 26.65 -9.56
CA ASP A 358 -10.65 25.80 -10.60
C ASP A 358 -9.48 24.96 -10.04
N GLU A 359 -9.46 23.64 -10.27
CA GLU A 359 -8.42 22.73 -9.73
C GLU A 359 -7.06 22.99 -10.44
N GLY A 360 -6.35 24.02 -9.98
CA GLY A 360 -5.08 24.48 -10.52
C GLY A 360 -4.01 23.37 -10.57
N PHE A 361 -3.53 23.07 -11.79
CA PHE A 361 -2.45 22.10 -11.98
C PHE A 361 -1.13 22.62 -11.40
N VAL A 362 -0.73 22.09 -10.23
CA VAL A 362 0.64 22.29 -9.73
C VAL A 362 1.64 21.86 -10.81
N LEU A 363 2.51 22.79 -11.19
CA LEU A 363 3.55 22.58 -12.18
C LEU A 363 4.87 22.25 -11.45
N ILE A 364 5.07 20.97 -11.14
CA ILE A 364 6.36 20.50 -10.64
C ILE A 364 7.34 20.50 -11.82
N ASP A 365 8.08 21.59 -11.99
CA ASP A 365 9.20 21.65 -12.93
C ASP A 365 10.40 20.91 -12.32
N VAL A 366 10.76 19.82 -12.97
CA VAL A 366 11.81 18.90 -12.56
C VAL A 366 13.22 19.47 -12.87
N GLY A 367 13.31 20.61 -13.56
CA GLY A 367 14.57 21.24 -13.98
C GLY A 367 15.34 22.01 -12.89
N ASN A 368 14.68 22.50 -11.84
CA ASN A 368 15.29 23.42 -10.86
C ASN A 368 15.70 22.80 -9.51
N ALA A 369 15.67 21.48 -9.36
CA ALA A 369 15.86 20.81 -8.07
C ALA A 369 17.33 20.61 -7.61
N THR A 370 18.32 21.19 -8.30
CA THR A 370 19.76 20.98 -8.00
C THR A 370 20.61 22.24 -8.19
N GLY A 371 20.64 23.12 -7.18
CA GLY A 371 21.57 24.25 -7.11
C GLY A 371 21.20 25.25 -6.00
N GLU A 372 22.16 25.54 -5.12
CA GLU A 372 22.06 26.51 -4.00
C GLU A 372 21.04 26.15 -2.90
N THR A 373 21.23 26.41 -1.60
CA THR A 373 22.40 26.96 -0.86
C THR A 373 22.44 26.39 0.57
N ASP A 374 23.58 26.48 1.26
CA ASP A 374 23.68 26.21 2.70
C ASP A 374 22.88 27.23 3.52
N ALA A 375 21.78 26.80 4.15
CA ALA A 375 20.95 27.64 5.02
C ALA A 375 20.31 26.84 6.17
N ASN A 376 21.09 26.56 7.22
CA ASN A 376 20.52 26.23 8.53
C ASN A 376 19.87 27.47 9.17
N ASP A 377 18.95 27.25 10.11
CA ASP A 377 18.35 28.26 11.00
C ASP A 377 17.65 29.48 10.34
N SER A 378 16.41 29.30 9.83
CA SER A 378 15.29 30.23 10.14
C SER A 378 13.95 29.93 9.44
N LEU A 379 13.17 28.93 9.94
CA LEU A 379 11.74 28.81 9.58
C LEU A 379 10.81 28.60 10.78
N ALA A 380 11.02 29.38 11.84
CA ALA A 380 10.26 29.30 13.09
C ALA A 380 9.70 30.66 13.55
N THR A 381 9.13 31.49 12.66
CA THR A 381 8.38 32.70 13.07
C THR A 381 7.52 33.31 11.95
N LYS A 382 6.22 32.94 11.84
CA LYS A 382 5.23 33.81 11.14
C LYS A 382 3.73 33.65 11.46
N THR A 383 3.36 33.19 12.66
CA THR A 383 1.98 33.34 13.18
C THR A 383 2.02 34.12 14.48
N LYS A 384 1.60 35.40 14.47
CA LYS A 384 1.75 36.30 15.63
C LYS A 384 0.77 37.48 15.63
N GLN A 385 -0.45 37.27 16.11
CA GLN A 385 -1.36 38.35 16.56
C GLN A 385 -2.46 37.79 17.47
N LEU A 386 -2.89 38.60 18.45
CA LEU A 386 -3.88 38.29 19.50
C LEU A 386 -3.42 37.19 20.50
N SER A 387 -3.48 37.32 21.82
CA SER A 387 -4.03 38.39 22.68
C SER A 387 -3.20 38.54 23.99
N LEU A 388 -3.62 39.42 24.91
CA LEU A 388 -3.01 39.67 26.22
C LEU A 388 -4.08 39.46 27.32
N ALA A 389 -3.80 39.24 28.61
CA ALA A 389 -2.57 39.44 29.40
C ALA A 389 -2.34 38.21 30.36
N SER A 390 -1.70 38.22 31.55
CA SER A 390 -1.24 39.31 32.43
C SER A 390 -0.11 38.93 33.43
N THR A 391 0.22 39.92 34.26
CA THR A 391 0.97 39.99 35.54
C THR A 391 0.73 38.88 36.60
N ALA A 392 1.60 38.64 37.61
CA ALA A 392 3.00 39.06 37.90
C ALA A 392 3.55 38.35 39.19
N ALA A 393 4.76 38.74 39.65
CA ALA A 393 5.52 38.33 40.86
C ALA A 393 6.19 36.92 40.80
N ALA A 394 7.52 36.72 40.92
CA ALA A 394 8.59 37.14 41.87
C ALA A 394 8.82 36.10 43.00
N ALA A 395 10.04 35.78 43.49
CA ALA A 395 11.38 36.39 43.33
C ALA A 395 12.55 35.32 43.39
N PRO A 396 13.83 35.67 43.10
CA PRO A 396 14.95 34.70 42.97
C PRO A 396 16.12 34.81 43.98
N THR A 397 16.93 33.74 44.14
CA THR A 397 18.36 33.65 44.58
C THR A 397 18.79 32.14 44.65
N LYS A 398 20.04 31.66 44.83
CA LYS A 398 21.43 32.20 44.97
C LYS A 398 22.47 31.12 44.49
N PRO A 399 23.69 31.45 44.01
CA PRO A 399 24.68 30.46 43.49
C PRO A 399 26.04 30.37 44.22
N ALA A 400 27.00 29.60 43.65
CA ALA A 400 28.39 29.26 44.06
C ALA A 400 28.51 28.11 45.10
N THR A 401 29.57 27.27 45.20
CA THR A 401 30.96 27.15 44.65
C THR A 401 31.26 25.65 44.33
N ALA A 402 32.07 25.15 43.38
CA ALA A 402 33.33 25.55 42.70
C ALA A 402 34.64 24.89 43.24
N ALA A 403 35.05 23.75 42.65
CA ALA A 403 36.40 23.13 42.68
C ALA A 403 36.55 22.23 41.41
N LYS A 404 37.56 22.37 40.53
CA LYS A 404 38.96 21.87 40.58
C LYS A 404 39.06 20.33 40.67
N SER A 405 39.94 19.63 39.94
CA SER A 405 40.85 19.96 38.81
C SER A 405 41.48 18.65 38.28
N GLN A 406 41.88 18.58 37.00
CA GLN A 406 43.25 18.24 36.54
C GLN A 406 43.27 17.77 35.06
N LYS A 407 44.22 18.28 34.27
CA LYS A 407 44.55 17.84 32.90
C LYS A 407 45.72 16.86 32.94
N GLN A 408 45.82 15.98 31.94
CA GLN A 408 47.10 15.76 31.27
C GLN A 408 46.91 15.37 29.80
N THR A 409 47.89 15.70 28.97
CA THR A 409 47.92 15.48 27.51
C THR A 409 49.10 14.57 27.17
N GLY A 410 48.93 13.71 26.15
CA GLY A 410 50.00 12.87 25.60
C GLY A 410 49.70 12.48 24.16
N PHE A 411 50.70 12.63 23.31
CA PHE A 411 50.68 12.26 21.89
C PHE A 411 51.52 10.98 21.74
N ASP A 412 51.12 10.03 20.90
CA ASP A 412 52.01 9.32 19.95
C ASP A 412 51.27 8.21 19.19
N SER A 413 51.94 7.71 18.15
CA SER A 413 51.38 6.88 17.07
C SER A 413 51.68 5.38 17.20
N LEU A 414 50.84 4.52 16.61
CA LEU A 414 51.21 3.36 15.75
C LEU A 414 49.96 2.62 15.21
N THR A 415 50.11 1.79 14.16
CA THR A 415 48.99 1.41 13.27
C THR A 415 48.81 -0.09 12.94
N ARG A 416 47.62 -0.62 13.25
CA ARG A 416 46.69 -1.44 12.41
C ARG A 416 47.18 -2.23 11.18
N ALA A 417 46.93 -3.55 11.17
CA ALA A 417 46.46 -4.41 10.04
C ALA A 417 46.00 -5.79 10.61
N GLN A 418 45.24 -6.71 9.99
CA GLN A 418 44.62 -6.95 8.65
C GLN A 418 43.14 -7.42 8.89
N LYS A 419 42.10 -7.38 8.01
CA LYS A 419 41.88 -7.69 6.57
C LYS A 419 41.96 -9.21 6.22
N SER A 420 41.16 -9.79 5.31
CA SER A 420 40.35 -9.26 4.16
C SER A 420 39.14 -10.16 3.76
N LEU A 421 38.10 -9.64 3.08
CA LEU A 421 37.73 -9.72 1.62
C LEU A 421 36.29 -9.13 1.46
N ALA A 422 35.65 -8.83 0.31
CA ALA A 422 35.93 -8.77 -1.15
C ALA A 422 35.46 -7.35 -1.68
N ALA A 423 35.19 -6.91 -2.93
CA ALA A 423 35.02 -7.37 -4.34
C ALA A 423 33.65 -8.02 -4.73
N TRP A 424 32.95 -7.67 -5.84
CA TRP A 424 33.32 -7.06 -7.15
C TRP A 424 32.36 -5.93 -7.67
N PRO A 425 32.69 -5.16 -8.74
CA PRO A 425 31.92 -3.97 -9.21
C PRO A 425 31.55 -3.86 -10.73
N THR A 426 30.63 -2.95 -11.10
CA THR A 426 30.48 -2.26 -12.43
C THR A 426 29.63 -0.97 -12.23
N THR A 427 30.16 0.26 -12.35
CA THR A 427 30.40 1.13 -13.53
C THR A 427 29.17 1.68 -14.27
N SER A 428 28.96 2.99 -14.16
CA SER A 428 28.22 3.86 -15.10
C SER A 428 29.10 5.09 -15.39
N THR A 429 29.04 5.64 -16.61
CA THR A 429 30.00 6.66 -17.08
C THR A 429 29.34 7.80 -17.86
N ASN A 430 29.36 8.99 -17.27
CA ASN A 430 29.52 10.33 -17.87
C ASN A 430 29.39 11.34 -16.70
N SER A 431 30.26 12.35 -16.49
CA SER A 431 31.34 12.87 -17.34
C SER A 431 32.52 13.43 -16.51
N LEU A 432 33.74 13.26 -17.04
CA LEU A 432 34.96 14.07 -16.84
C LEU A 432 35.28 14.71 -15.46
N LEU A 433 36.22 14.12 -14.70
CA LEU A 433 37.58 14.65 -14.42
C LEU A 433 38.36 13.80 -13.38
N THR A 434 39.65 13.55 -13.65
CA THR A 434 40.69 12.86 -12.82
C THR A 434 41.95 13.76 -12.74
N PRO A 435 43.09 13.47 -12.05
CA PRO A 435 43.62 12.24 -11.37
C PRO A 435 43.87 12.42 -9.84
N THR A 436 44.09 11.42 -8.96
CA THR A 436 44.95 10.20 -8.89
C THR A 436 46.38 10.41 -8.34
N ILE A 437 46.78 9.63 -7.32
CA ILE A 437 48.13 9.06 -7.05
C ILE A 437 48.00 7.90 -6.04
N VAL A 438 48.83 6.83 -6.15
CA VAL A 438 48.58 5.51 -5.51
C VAL A 438 49.90 4.87 -4.89
N PRO A 439 50.20 3.53 -4.78
CA PRO A 439 50.81 2.94 -3.56
C PRO A 439 52.19 2.27 -3.79
N THR A 440 52.59 1.22 -3.02
CA THR A 440 52.80 -0.20 -3.49
C THR A 440 53.69 -1.07 -2.54
N ALA A 441 53.55 -2.42 -2.61
CA ALA A 441 54.54 -3.50 -2.27
C ALA A 441 54.87 -3.83 -0.78
N ALA A 442 55.24 -5.07 -0.40
CA ALA A 442 55.24 -6.41 -1.07
C ALA A 442 55.20 -7.59 -0.04
N ALA A 443 55.13 -8.84 -0.52
CA ALA A 443 55.01 -10.11 0.26
C ALA A 443 56.35 -10.92 0.27
N PRO A 444 56.51 -12.29 0.26
CA PRO A 444 55.55 -13.43 0.10
C PRO A 444 55.83 -14.78 0.86
N LYS A 445 54.99 -15.81 0.56
CA LYS A 445 55.19 -17.29 0.55
C LYS A 445 54.66 -18.20 1.71
N GLY A 446 53.86 -19.22 1.34
CA GLY A 446 53.91 -20.57 1.97
C GLY A 446 52.59 -21.37 2.10
N GLY A 447 52.42 -22.46 1.35
CA GLY A 447 51.53 -23.61 1.69
C GLY A 447 50.09 -23.62 1.15
N CYS A 448 49.62 -24.79 0.67
CA CYS A 448 48.26 -25.05 0.14
C CYS A 448 48.03 -26.60 -0.03
N PRO A 449 46.90 -27.09 -0.57
CA PRO A 449 45.64 -27.57 0.07
C PRO A 449 45.54 -29.13 0.01
N PRO A 450 44.37 -29.85 -0.07
CA PRO A 450 42.96 -29.48 0.08
C PRO A 450 42.08 -30.41 0.96
N GLY A 451 40.83 -29.99 1.21
CA GLY A 451 39.75 -30.83 1.72
C GLY A 451 38.40 -30.10 1.70
N ALA A 452 37.38 -30.70 1.09
CA ALA A 452 35.99 -30.18 1.10
C ALA A 452 35.17 -30.88 2.20
N PRO A 453 34.07 -30.26 2.68
CA PRO A 453 32.78 -30.93 2.47
C PRO A 453 31.56 -30.02 2.27
N ALA A 454 30.52 -30.63 1.69
CA ALA A 454 29.07 -30.41 1.89
C ALA A 454 28.47 -28.98 1.92
N PHE A 455 27.50 -28.75 1.05
CA PHE A 455 26.49 -27.69 1.20
C PHE A 455 25.64 -27.96 2.45
N GLY A 456 25.77 -27.11 3.47
CA GLY A 456 24.83 -27.07 4.60
C GLY A 456 23.54 -26.37 4.20
N VAL A 457 22.39 -26.92 4.60
CA VAL A 457 21.10 -26.23 4.47
C VAL A 457 21.11 -25.04 5.43
N ASN A 458 20.98 -23.82 4.89
CA ASN A 458 20.94 -22.61 5.71
C ASN A 458 19.77 -22.68 6.69
N LYS A 459 20.09 -22.56 7.98
CA LYS A 459 19.12 -22.08 8.96
C LYS A 459 18.86 -20.61 8.65
N LEU A 460 17.86 -20.34 7.82
CA LEU A 460 17.23 -19.03 7.82
C LEU A 460 16.75 -18.77 9.26
N ASN A 461 17.22 -17.67 9.85
CA ASN A 461 16.62 -17.17 11.06
C ASN A 461 15.17 -16.79 10.69
N PRO A 462 14.13 -17.24 11.42
CA PRO A 462 12.78 -16.75 11.15
C PRO A 462 12.81 -15.23 11.32
N ASP A 463 12.30 -14.50 10.34
CA ASP A 463 12.29 -13.05 10.42
C ASP A 463 11.40 -12.60 11.60
N PRO A 464 11.90 -11.77 12.54
CA PRO A 464 11.14 -11.33 13.70
C PRO A 464 9.92 -10.45 13.35
N TRP A 465 9.70 -10.09 12.07
CA TRP A 465 8.44 -9.50 11.59
C TRP A 465 7.39 -10.55 11.20
N MET A 466 7.81 -11.74 10.76
CA MET A 466 6.96 -12.80 10.18
C MET A 466 6.21 -13.67 11.20
N LEU A 467 5.30 -13.04 11.95
CA LEU A 467 4.34 -13.74 12.81
C LEU A 467 3.19 -14.37 12.02
N VAL A 468 3.47 -15.55 11.46
CA VAL A 468 2.45 -16.44 10.89
C VAL A 468 1.48 -16.87 12.00
N VAL A 469 0.32 -16.21 12.06
CA VAL A 469 -0.78 -16.58 12.97
C VAL A 469 -1.42 -17.88 12.45
N ASN A 470 -0.84 -19.02 12.84
CA ASN A 470 -1.34 -20.34 12.45
C ASN A 470 -2.81 -20.51 12.80
N ARG A 471 -3.63 -20.69 11.77
CA ARG A 471 -5.05 -21.05 11.85
C ARG A 471 -5.27 -22.45 11.29
N ASP A 472 -4.71 -23.43 11.99
CA ASP A 472 -4.90 -24.86 11.73
C ASP A 472 -6.23 -25.41 12.31
N GLU A 473 -7.12 -24.51 12.77
CA GLU A 473 -8.51 -24.79 13.13
C GLU A 473 -9.42 -24.66 11.89
N PRO A 474 -10.00 -25.77 11.38
CA PRO A 474 -10.81 -25.74 10.16
C PRO A 474 -12.20 -25.14 10.41
N PHE A 475 -12.48 -24.00 9.79
CA PHE A 475 -13.84 -23.43 9.76
C PHE A 475 -14.87 -24.48 9.30
N PRO A 476 -15.97 -24.71 10.04
CA PRO A 476 -16.98 -25.70 9.67
C PRO A 476 -17.69 -25.25 8.40
N ARG A 477 -17.40 -25.93 7.27
CA ARG A 477 -18.07 -25.66 5.99
C ARG A 477 -19.56 -25.99 6.11
N PRO A 478 -20.47 -25.12 5.63
CA PRO A 478 -21.87 -25.51 5.49
C PRO A 478 -21.97 -26.65 4.46
N ASN A 479 -22.76 -27.68 4.78
CA ASN A 479 -22.95 -28.86 3.93
C ASN A 479 -23.75 -28.54 2.66
N ALA A 480 -23.07 -27.99 1.66
CA ALA A 480 -23.64 -27.68 0.35
C ALA A 480 -23.58 -28.90 -0.60
N SER A 481 -24.34 -29.95 -0.29
CA SER A 481 -24.45 -31.16 -1.12
C SER A 481 -25.31 -30.94 -2.38
N ALA A 482 -24.89 -30.01 -3.25
CA ALA A 482 -25.54 -29.73 -4.52
C ALA A 482 -25.03 -30.68 -5.60
N ARG A 483 -25.89 -31.59 -6.10
CA ARG A 483 -25.56 -32.46 -7.24
C ARG A 483 -25.27 -31.62 -8.50
N PRO A 484 -24.33 -32.03 -9.37
CA PRO A 484 -24.17 -31.41 -10.68
C PRO A 484 -25.45 -31.62 -11.52
N ARG A 485 -25.93 -30.56 -12.16
CA ARG A 485 -26.96 -30.69 -13.21
C ARG A 485 -26.30 -31.23 -14.49
N PRO A 486 -26.96 -32.13 -15.25
CA PRO A 486 -26.48 -32.52 -16.56
C PRO A 486 -26.59 -31.36 -17.56
N PRO A 487 -25.77 -31.36 -18.64
CA PRO A 487 -25.92 -30.39 -19.74
C PRO A 487 -27.23 -30.64 -20.51
N PRO A 488 -27.81 -29.61 -21.16
CA PRO A 488 -28.95 -29.78 -22.06
C PRO A 488 -28.54 -30.53 -23.34
N PRO A 489 -29.46 -31.27 -23.99
CA PRO A 489 -29.15 -32.05 -25.18
C PRO A 489 -28.90 -31.16 -26.41
N GLN A 490 -27.84 -31.45 -27.16
CA GLN A 490 -27.60 -30.88 -28.48
C GLN A 490 -28.38 -31.68 -29.54
N ASN A 491 -29.47 -31.12 -30.06
CA ASN A 491 -30.13 -31.68 -31.24
C ASN A 491 -29.37 -31.33 -32.51
N GLN A 492 -29.05 -32.36 -33.30
CA GLN A 492 -28.47 -32.24 -34.64
C GLN A 492 -29.60 -32.01 -35.66
N VAL A 493 -29.44 -31.05 -36.59
CA VAL A 493 -30.22 -31.02 -37.84
C VAL A 493 -29.29 -30.68 -39.02
N THR A 494 -29.00 -31.73 -39.77
CA THR A 494 -28.62 -31.86 -41.18
C THR A 494 -28.14 -30.66 -42.01
N THR A 495 -26.96 -30.86 -42.60
CA THR A 495 -26.42 -30.22 -43.82
C THR A 495 -27.38 -30.28 -45.02
N THR A 496 -27.37 -29.26 -45.88
CA THR A 496 -27.54 -29.45 -47.34
C THR A 496 -26.80 -28.35 -48.11
N GLN A 497 -26.31 -28.67 -49.31
CA GLN A 497 -25.57 -27.76 -50.20
C GLN A 497 -26.52 -27.10 -51.23
N ASN A 498 -26.22 -25.88 -51.70
CA ASN A 498 -25.67 -25.72 -53.07
C ASN A 498 -25.38 -24.26 -53.49
N SER A 499 -24.58 -24.16 -54.55
CA SER A 499 -24.14 -22.98 -55.30
C SER A 499 -25.31 -22.22 -55.97
N SER A 500 -25.26 -20.92 -56.31
CA SER A 500 -24.34 -20.35 -57.31
C SER A 500 -24.67 -18.87 -57.69
N SER A 501 -23.62 -18.11 -58.03
CA SER A 501 -23.57 -17.04 -59.07
C SER A 501 -24.41 -15.73 -58.99
N SER A 502 -23.89 -14.70 -59.69
CA SER A 502 -24.36 -13.30 -59.84
C SER A 502 -24.43 -12.46 -58.55
N SER A 503 -23.81 -11.29 -58.40
CA SER A 503 -23.43 -10.19 -59.32
C SER A 503 -24.60 -9.28 -59.75
N SER A 504 -24.85 -8.24 -58.95
CA SER A 504 -25.26 -6.92 -59.45
C SER A 504 -24.80 -5.83 -58.47
N HIS A 505 -24.44 -4.66 -59.01
CA HIS A 505 -23.78 -3.57 -58.28
C HIS A 505 -24.81 -2.49 -57.93
N VAL A 506 -25.22 -2.40 -56.66
CA VAL A 506 -26.23 -1.42 -56.20
C VAL A 506 -25.65 -0.48 -55.15
N GLN A 507 -25.43 0.76 -55.58
CA GLN A 507 -24.86 1.87 -54.81
C GLN A 507 -25.85 2.41 -53.76
N ARG A 508 -25.99 1.72 -52.62
CA ARG A 508 -26.84 2.19 -51.51
C ARG A 508 -26.11 3.20 -50.62
N GLN A 509 -26.68 4.39 -50.50
CA GLN A 509 -26.18 5.46 -49.64
C GLN A 509 -26.19 5.03 -48.16
N HIS A 510 -25.05 5.13 -47.48
CA HIS A 510 -24.96 4.97 -46.03
C HIS A 510 -25.60 6.18 -45.34
N LYS A 511 -26.93 6.14 -45.16
CA LYS A 511 -27.66 7.08 -44.32
C LYS A 511 -27.20 6.89 -42.88
N SER A 512 -26.35 7.79 -42.40
CA SER A 512 -25.70 7.69 -41.08
C SER A 512 -26.73 7.68 -39.96
N SER A 513 -27.07 6.48 -39.48
CA SER A 513 -27.86 6.28 -38.27
C SER A 513 -26.99 6.66 -37.08
N ARG A 514 -27.02 7.95 -36.73
CA ARG A 514 -26.45 8.52 -35.50
C ARG A 514 -27.14 7.88 -34.29
N ALA A 515 -26.69 6.69 -33.92
CA ALA A 515 -27.14 5.99 -32.72
C ALA A 515 -26.93 6.93 -31.54
N SER A 516 -28.02 7.26 -30.83
CA SER A 516 -27.95 8.08 -29.63
C SER A 516 -27.14 7.33 -28.58
N LEU A 517 -26.23 8.04 -27.90
CA LEU A 517 -25.45 7.51 -26.77
C LEU A 517 -26.32 7.43 -25.49
N ALA A 518 -27.48 6.78 -25.63
CA ALA A 518 -28.39 6.42 -24.56
C ALA A 518 -27.99 5.02 -24.03
N SER A 519 -27.64 4.83 -22.76
CA SER A 519 -27.47 5.84 -21.69
C SER A 519 -26.18 5.59 -20.91
N HIS A 520 -25.45 6.67 -20.64
CA HIS A 520 -24.28 6.66 -19.75
C HIS A 520 -24.62 6.93 -18.27
N ASN A 521 -25.92 6.99 -17.93
CA ASN A 521 -26.41 7.27 -16.59
C ASN A 521 -26.38 6.04 -15.65
N ALA A 522 -25.51 5.06 -15.93
CA ALA A 522 -25.16 4.08 -14.91
C ALA A 522 -24.42 4.82 -13.78
N PRO A 523 -24.78 4.65 -12.50
CA PRO A 523 -24.03 5.27 -11.42
C PRO A 523 -22.57 4.80 -11.49
N LEU A 524 -21.66 5.75 -11.32
CA LEU A 524 -20.22 5.47 -11.31
C LEU A 524 -19.87 4.43 -10.21
N PRO A 525 -18.69 3.80 -10.28
CA PRO A 525 -18.26 2.95 -9.19
C PRO A 525 -17.90 3.73 -7.93
N ARG A 526 -18.38 3.26 -6.77
CA ARG A 526 -17.81 3.63 -5.46
C ARG A 526 -16.34 3.22 -5.37
N ILE A 527 -15.53 4.08 -4.77
CA ILE A 527 -14.07 3.92 -4.69
C ILE A 527 -13.68 2.59 -4.05
N LYS A 528 -12.73 1.91 -4.68
CA LYS A 528 -12.09 0.71 -4.15
C LYS A 528 -10.80 1.04 -3.44
N LEU A 529 -10.44 0.24 -2.44
CA LEU A 529 -9.18 0.34 -1.71
C LEU A 529 -8.26 -0.83 -2.03
N CYS A 530 -6.97 -0.53 -2.13
CA CYS A 530 -5.87 -1.47 -2.04
C CYS A 530 -4.76 -0.93 -1.11
N ALA A 531 -3.83 -1.80 -0.77
CA ALA A 531 -2.65 -1.53 0.05
C ALA A 531 -1.45 -2.31 -0.51
N ALA A 532 -0.25 -2.07 -0.01
CA ALA A 532 0.92 -2.87 -0.38
C ALA A 532 0.82 -4.33 0.13
N HIS A 533 0.11 -4.55 1.25
CA HIS A 533 -0.08 -5.88 1.84
C HIS A 533 -1.53 -6.36 1.82
N THR A 534 -1.72 -7.63 1.47
CA THR A 534 -2.93 -8.47 1.62
C THR A 534 -4.28 -7.94 1.12
N THR A 535 -4.34 -6.76 0.51
CA THR A 535 -5.59 -5.99 0.30
C THR A 535 -5.74 -5.49 -1.14
N LEU A 536 -6.76 -6.01 -1.83
CA LEU A 536 -7.24 -5.46 -3.11
C LEU A 536 -8.78 -5.50 -3.16
N SER A 537 -9.37 -4.47 -3.76
CA SER A 537 -10.79 -4.39 -4.12
C SER A 537 -11.81 -4.31 -2.97
N LEU A 538 -11.40 -3.81 -1.80
CA LEU A 538 -12.36 -3.46 -0.74
C LEU A 538 -13.17 -2.21 -1.10
N ASP A 539 -14.32 -1.95 -0.46
CA ASP A 539 -14.96 -0.63 -0.54
C ASP A 539 -14.22 0.32 0.41
N ALA A 540 -13.68 1.41 -0.14
CA ALA A 540 -12.70 2.23 0.60
C ALA A 540 -13.29 2.89 1.85
N GLU A 541 -14.51 3.40 1.75
CA GLU A 541 -15.18 4.07 2.87
C GLU A 541 -15.49 3.08 4.00
N HIS A 542 -16.04 1.92 3.65
CA HIS A 542 -16.32 0.85 4.61
C HIS A 542 -15.04 0.35 5.28
N ALA A 543 -13.94 0.20 4.53
CA ALA A 543 -12.65 -0.20 5.07
C ALA A 543 -12.06 0.85 6.05
N LEU A 544 -12.08 2.13 5.68
CA LEU A 544 -11.63 3.25 6.51
C LEU A 544 -12.41 3.36 7.83
N VAL A 545 -13.75 3.31 7.76
CA VAL A 545 -14.63 3.33 8.95
C VAL A 545 -14.38 2.10 9.83
N SER A 546 -14.22 0.92 9.23
CA SER A 546 -13.93 -0.32 9.97
C SER A 546 -12.59 -0.26 10.68
N MET A 547 -11.52 0.22 10.02
CA MET A 547 -10.18 0.32 10.60
C MET A 547 -10.09 1.39 11.69
N ARG A 548 -10.70 2.57 11.49
CA ARG A 548 -10.84 3.59 12.54
C ARG A 548 -11.61 3.05 13.74
N GLY A 549 -12.66 2.26 13.51
CA GLY A 549 -13.38 1.54 14.55
C GLY A 549 -12.48 0.55 15.30
N PHE A 550 -11.71 -0.26 14.57
CA PHE A 550 -10.79 -1.24 15.13
C PHE A 550 -9.71 -0.60 16.02
N LEU A 551 -8.96 0.40 15.52
CA LEU A 551 -7.89 1.00 16.33
C LEU A 551 -8.47 1.73 17.55
N LEU A 552 -9.65 2.36 17.46
CA LEU A 552 -10.30 2.94 18.65
C LEU A 552 -10.59 1.89 19.73
N ARG A 553 -10.90 0.64 19.34
CA ARG A 553 -11.07 -0.47 20.28
C ARG A 553 -9.72 -0.97 20.84
N VAL A 554 -8.67 -1.03 20.02
CA VAL A 554 -7.29 -1.33 20.46
C VAL A 554 -6.81 -0.33 21.52
N LEU A 555 -7.06 0.97 21.30
CA LEU A 555 -6.70 2.03 22.24
C LEU A 555 -7.47 1.92 23.57
N LYS A 556 -8.68 1.34 23.59
CA LYS A 556 -9.46 1.14 24.82
C LYS A 556 -9.25 -0.22 25.52
N ASP A 557 -8.28 -1.03 25.09
CA ASP A 557 -8.10 -2.44 25.54
C ASP A 557 -9.27 -3.41 25.21
N GLU A 558 -10.24 -2.99 24.39
CA GLU A 558 -11.42 -3.78 23.98
C GLU A 558 -11.10 -4.92 22.98
N VAL A 559 -9.84 -5.10 22.59
CA VAL A 559 -9.36 -6.12 21.65
C VAL A 559 -8.42 -7.08 22.39
N PRO A 560 -8.55 -8.41 22.22
CA PRO A 560 -7.56 -9.37 22.74
C PRO A 560 -6.15 -9.07 22.21
N CYS A 561 -5.14 -9.27 23.06
CA CYS A 561 -3.76 -8.95 22.70
C CYS A 561 -2.75 -9.86 23.40
N GLN A 562 -1.60 -10.03 22.78
CA GLN A 562 -0.53 -10.91 23.21
C GLN A 562 0.82 -10.21 22.99
N ARG A 563 1.72 -10.26 23.97
CA ARG A 563 3.12 -9.84 23.77
C ARG A 563 3.78 -10.83 22.81
N VAL A 564 4.55 -10.30 21.87
CA VAL A 564 5.32 -11.09 20.91
C VAL A 564 6.82 -10.93 21.18
N GLU A 565 7.68 -11.45 20.30
CA GLU A 565 9.11 -11.21 20.39
C GLU A 565 9.42 -9.71 20.31
N ASP A 566 10.34 -9.22 21.13
CA ASP A 566 10.71 -7.80 21.18
C ASP A 566 11.29 -7.34 19.83
N GLY A 567 11.23 -6.05 19.55
CA GLY A 567 11.69 -5.50 18.27
C GLY A 567 13.22 -5.41 18.15
N PRO A 568 13.74 -5.06 16.95
CA PRO A 568 15.18 -5.00 16.69
C PRO A 568 15.93 -3.95 17.51
N HIS A 569 15.22 -3.05 18.21
CA HIS A 569 15.79 -2.08 19.14
C HIS A 569 15.50 -2.42 20.62
N GLY A 570 15.03 -3.64 20.91
CA GLY A 570 14.68 -4.12 22.25
C GLY A 570 13.35 -3.60 22.78
N GLU A 571 12.47 -3.10 21.92
CA GLU A 571 11.16 -2.57 22.29
C GLU A 571 10.11 -3.68 22.51
N GLU A 572 9.32 -3.57 23.59
CA GLU A 572 8.25 -4.53 23.90
C GLU A 572 7.13 -4.45 22.86
N ARG A 573 7.08 -5.41 21.92
CA ARG A 573 6.06 -5.48 20.84
C ARG A 573 4.85 -6.33 21.25
N TRP A 574 3.68 -5.94 20.78
CA TRP A 574 2.40 -6.60 21.07
C TRP A 574 1.56 -6.72 19.80
N LEU A 575 0.82 -7.82 19.68
CA LEU A 575 -0.17 -8.07 18.64
C LEU A 575 -1.58 -7.91 19.22
N TRP A 576 -2.45 -7.13 18.56
CA TRP A 576 -3.88 -7.00 18.85
C TRP A 576 -4.70 -7.61 17.71
N ASP A 577 -5.57 -8.58 18.03
CA ASP A 577 -6.41 -9.31 17.07
C ASP A 577 -7.61 -9.94 17.78
N PHE A 578 -8.80 -9.91 17.17
CA PHE A 578 -9.97 -10.65 17.66
C PHE A 578 -9.83 -12.17 17.53
N ALA A 579 -8.88 -12.66 16.75
CA ALA A 579 -8.54 -14.08 16.63
C ALA A 579 -7.69 -14.61 17.80
N ILE A 580 -7.07 -13.75 18.62
CA ILE A 580 -6.38 -14.18 19.83
C ILE A 580 -7.44 -14.62 20.85
N SER A 581 -7.45 -15.91 21.19
CA SER A 581 -8.30 -16.46 22.25
C SER A 581 -8.09 -15.71 23.55
N SER A 582 -9.16 -15.15 24.12
CA SER A 582 -9.13 -14.52 25.44
C SER A 582 -9.01 -15.59 26.53
N SER A 583 -7.80 -16.11 26.76
CA SER A 583 -7.52 -16.94 27.93
C SER A 583 -7.81 -16.14 29.20
N SER A 584 -8.38 -16.79 30.21
CA SER A 584 -8.69 -16.16 31.49
C SER A 584 -7.44 -15.59 32.18
N GLU A 585 -6.29 -16.24 31.99
CA GLU A 585 -4.99 -15.79 32.49
C GLU A 585 -4.56 -14.45 31.88
N ALA A 586 -4.78 -14.25 30.57
CA ALA A 586 -4.48 -12.97 29.92
C ALA A 586 -5.38 -11.83 30.43
N ALA A 587 -6.64 -12.13 30.77
CA ALA A 587 -7.54 -11.18 31.41
C ALA A 587 -7.09 -10.80 32.84
N ASP A 588 -6.62 -11.76 33.63
CA ASP A 588 -6.14 -11.49 34.99
C ASP A 588 -4.80 -10.71 34.99
N MET A 589 -3.89 -10.99 34.05
CA MET A 589 -2.67 -10.18 33.90
C MET A 589 -2.96 -8.72 33.53
N ARG A 590 -3.97 -8.46 32.68
CA ARG A 590 -4.42 -7.09 32.35
C ARG A 590 -4.88 -6.32 33.60
N MET A 591 -5.72 -6.93 34.43
CA MET A 591 -6.20 -6.32 35.69
C MET A 591 -5.06 -5.95 36.65
N ARG A 592 -3.97 -6.74 36.66
CA ARG A 592 -2.80 -6.47 37.51
C ARG A 592 -1.97 -5.28 37.02
N ARG A 593 -1.73 -5.12 35.71
CA ARG A 593 -0.89 -4.02 35.15
C ARG A 593 -1.58 -2.65 35.15
N LEU A 594 -2.92 -2.56 35.11
CA LEU A 594 -3.60 -1.26 35.13
C LEU A 594 -3.34 -0.49 36.45
N PRO A 595 -2.99 0.81 36.39
CA PRO A 595 -2.83 1.64 37.59
C PRO A 595 -4.15 1.78 38.35
N PRO A 596 -4.15 2.09 39.67
CA PRO A 596 -5.36 2.12 40.49
C PRO A 596 -6.47 3.05 39.95
N THR A 597 -6.08 4.15 39.30
CA THR A 597 -6.97 5.12 38.64
C THR A 597 -7.63 4.59 37.37
N ALA A 598 -7.07 3.58 36.70
CA ALA A 598 -7.68 2.90 35.56
C ALA A 598 -8.56 1.72 36.01
N ARG A 599 -8.20 1.05 37.12
CA ARG A 599 -9.06 0.01 37.72
C ARG A 599 -10.42 0.56 38.18
N THR A 600 -10.48 1.85 38.54
CA THR A 600 -11.75 2.53 38.87
C THR A 600 -12.70 2.60 37.67
N TRP A 601 -12.18 2.81 36.45
CA TRP A 601 -12.99 2.81 35.22
C TRP A 601 -13.56 1.42 34.89
N ALA A 602 -12.78 0.36 35.10
CA ALA A 602 -13.25 -1.02 34.91
C ALA A 602 -14.45 -1.37 35.80
N TYR A 603 -14.59 -0.71 36.97
CA TYR A 603 -15.72 -0.89 37.89
C TYR A 603 -16.96 -0.03 37.55
N TRP A 604 -16.82 0.97 36.68
CA TRP A 604 -17.90 1.91 36.28
C TRP A 604 -18.40 1.70 34.84
N VAL A 605 -17.80 0.76 34.10
CA VAL A 605 -18.26 0.30 32.77
C VAL A 605 -19.06 -1.01 32.86
N ALA A 606 -19.16 -1.61 34.06
CA ALA A 606 -20.29 -2.46 34.40
C ALA A 606 -21.60 -1.64 34.32
N GLU A 607 -22.72 -2.28 33.98
CA GLU A 607 -24.01 -1.60 33.79
C GLU A 607 -24.36 -0.75 35.02
N SER A 608 -24.76 0.51 34.82
CA SER A 608 -24.99 1.40 35.95
C SER A 608 -26.10 0.85 36.85
N PRO A 609 -26.07 1.08 38.19
CA PRO A 609 -27.11 0.55 39.07
C PRO A 609 -28.54 0.98 38.69
N ALA A 610 -28.69 2.15 38.06
CA ALA A 610 -29.97 2.64 37.52
C ALA A 610 -30.43 1.90 36.24
N GLU A 611 -29.52 1.26 35.52
CA GLU A 611 -29.76 0.54 34.27
C GLU A 611 -30.02 -0.95 34.53
N GLN A 612 -29.29 -1.55 35.47
CA GLN A 612 -29.64 -2.86 36.02
C GLN A 612 -31.01 -2.81 36.74
N ALA A 613 -31.26 -1.81 37.59
CA ALA A 613 -32.57 -1.63 38.24
C ALA A 613 -33.72 -1.41 37.24
N ARG A 614 -33.46 -0.79 36.08
CA ARG A 614 -34.46 -0.67 34.99
C ARG A 614 -34.80 -2.02 34.37
N ARG A 615 -33.81 -2.90 34.14
CA ARG A 615 -34.06 -4.27 33.64
C ARG A 615 -34.80 -5.13 34.66
N GLU A 616 -34.46 -5.01 35.94
CA GLU A 616 -35.13 -5.73 37.02
C GLU A 616 -36.59 -5.25 37.17
N ALA A 617 -36.85 -3.94 37.08
CA ALA A 617 -38.19 -3.37 37.06
C ALA A 617 -39.00 -3.77 35.80
N GLN A 618 -38.36 -3.93 34.64
CA GLN A 618 -39.04 -4.38 33.41
C GLN A 618 -39.33 -5.89 33.38
N ASN A 619 -38.59 -6.72 34.13
CA ASN A 619 -38.83 -8.17 34.23
C ASN A 619 -39.83 -8.57 35.35
N THR A 620 -40.33 -7.62 36.14
CA THR A 620 -41.25 -7.89 37.27
C THR A 620 -42.70 -7.51 36.98
N GLY A 621 -43.02 -7.04 35.77
CA GLY A 621 -44.28 -6.37 35.43
C GLY A 621 -45.27 -7.13 34.55
N ASP A 622 -45.34 -8.47 34.56
CA ASP A 622 -46.42 -9.19 33.85
C ASP A 622 -46.80 -10.54 34.52
N ARG A 623 -47.64 -10.46 35.56
CA ARG A 623 -48.40 -11.58 36.14
C ARG A 623 -49.70 -11.05 36.76
N ASP A 624 -50.84 -11.32 36.11
CA ASP A 624 -52.09 -11.81 36.73
C ASP A 624 -53.29 -11.64 35.76
N VAL A 625 -53.48 -12.62 34.86
CA VAL A 625 -54.76 -12.88 34.17
C VAL A 625 -55.01 -14.39 34.13
N GLU A 626 -56.28 -14.78 34.29
CA GLU A 626 -56.72 -16.14 34.61
C GLU A 626 -56.75 -17.16 33.44
N ARG A 627 -56.73 -18.44 33.85
CA ARG A 627 -57.43 -19.61 33.26
C ARG A 627 -57.18 -19.99 31.77
N GLY A 628 -56.47 -21.12 31.64
CA GLY A 628 -57.14 -22.34 31.17
C GLY A 628 -56.91 -22.76 29.71
N GLY A 629 -56.00 -23.72 29.51
CA GLY A 629 -55.85 -24.45 28.24
C GLY A 629 -54.66 -25.40 28.28
N GLN A 630 -54.89 -26.71 28.21
CA GLN A 630 -53.82 -27.71 28.13
C GLN A 630 -53.39 -27.91 26.67
N GLY A 631 -52.09 -27.80 26.38
CA GLY A 631 -51.55 -28.03 25.04
C GLY A 631 -50.03 -28.17 25.02
N PRO A 632 -49.46 -29.34 24.65
CA PRO A 632 -48.00 -29.53 24.59
C PRO A 632 -47.41 -28.93 23.30
N GLY A 633 -47.05 -27.64 23.33
CA GLY A 633 -46.64 -26.86 22.16
C GLY A 633 -45.23 -26.29 22.21
N ARG A 634 -44.28 -26.95 21.53
CA ARG A 634 -43.03 -26.42 20.93
C ARG A 634 -42.40 -25.16 21.58
N GLY A 635 -41.42 -25.35 22.46
CA GLY A 635 -40.62 -24.23 22.99
C GLY A 635 -39.88 -23.43 21.91
N HIS A 636 -40.18 -22.14 21.79
CA HIS A 636 -39.38 -21.17 21.03
C HIS A 636 -38.31 -20.55 21.94
N GLY A 637 -37.06 -20.99 21.80
CA GLY A 637 -35.94 -20.40 22.52
C GLY A 637 -35.60 -19.01 22.00
N HIS A 638 -35.85 -17.96 22.79
CA HIS A 638 -35.49 -16.58 22.45
C HIS A 638 -33.98 -16.35 22.50
N GLY A 639 -33.29 -16.66 21.40
CA GLY A 639 -31.86 -16.42 21.21
C GLY A 639 -31.47 -14.95 21.03
N GLN A 640 -31.67 -14.10 22.05
CA GLN A 640 -31.40 -12.65 21.96
C GLN A 640 -29.88 -12.30 21.93
N GLY A 641 -29.00 -13.21 22.35
CA GLY A 641 -27.59 -12.90 22.65
C GLY A 641 -26.57 -12.78 21.50
N ARG A 642 -26.98 -12.73 20.21
CA ARG A 642 -26.02 -12.75 19.06
C ARG A 642 -25.85 -11.45 18.26
N ARG A 643 -26.61 -10.39 18.54
CA ARG A 643 -26.77 -9.21 17.64
C ARG A 643 -25.58 -8.23 17.50
N HIS A 644 -24.37 -8.59 17.93
CA HIS A 644 -23.19 -7.68 17.88
C HIS A 644 -21.97 -8.20 17.10
N GLN A 645 -22.03 -9.39 16.46
CA GLN A 645 -20.89 -9.93 15.70
C GLN A 645 -20.93 -9.65 14.17
N ASP A 646 -22.05 -9.17 13.62
CA ASP A 646 -22.25 -9.05 12.16
C ASP A 646 -21.56 -7.83 11.50
N HIS A 647 -20.77 -7.03 12.23
CA HIS A 647 -20.34 -5.68 11.82
C HIS A 647 -18.84 -5.52 11.50
N ALA A 648 -18.14 -6.59 11.15
CA ALA A 648 -16.76 -6.52 10.65
C ALA A 648 -16.58 -7.38 9.38
N LYS A 649 -16.96 -6.82 8.22
CA LYS A 649 -16.77 -7.45 6.89
C LYS A 649 -15.29 -7.67 6.52
N HIS A 650 -14.38 -7.02 7.24
CA HIS A 650 -12.93 -7.08 7.05
C HIS A 650 -12.29 -7.35 8.42
N ALA A 651 -11.36 -8.30 8.47
CA ALA A 651 -10.56 -8.57 9.65
C ALA A 651 -9.30 -7.69 9.64
N PHE A 652 -8.95 -7.14 10.80
CA PHE A 652 -7.76 -6.34 11.02
C PHE A 652 -7.00 -6.91 12.23
N SER A 653 -5.68 -6.78 12.21
CA SER A 653 -4.82 -6.94 13.38
C SER A 653 -3.73 -5.88 13.35
N VAL A 654 -3.24 -5.47 14.52
CA VAL A 654 -2.17 -4.46 14.65
C VAL A 654 -1.01 -5.07 15.43
N LEU A 655 0.20 -4.93 14.91
CA LEU A 655 1.46 -5.21 15.59
C LEU A 655 2.13 -3.88 15.90
N ALA A 656 2.42 -3.60 17.18
CA ALA A 656 3.03 -2.33 17.56
C ALA A 656 3.88 -2.44 18.85
N PRO A 657 4.94 -1.62 18.98
CA PRO A 657 5.59 -1.34 20.26
C PRO A 657 4.60 -0.75 21.27
N LEU A 658 4.58 -1.29 22.50
CA LEU A 658 3.62 -0.90 23.53
C LEU A 658 3.58 0.63 23.77
N ARG A 659 4.76 1.26 23.78
CA ARG A 659 4.92 2.72 23.98
C ARG A 659 4.20 3.59 22.94
N VAL A 660 4.06 3.11 21.70
CA VAL A 660 3.35 3.82 20.61
C VAL A 660 1.84 3.80 20.88
N ILE A 661 1.34 2.65 21.31
CA ILE A 661 -0.06 2.46 21.69
C ILE A 661 -0.39 3.23 22.97
N GLU A 662 0.51 3.27 23.96
CA GLU A 662 0.36 4.08 25.17
C GLU A 662 0.39 5.59 24.88
N ALA A 663 1.27 6.06 23.99
CA ALA A 663 1.31 7.44 23.51
C ALA A 663 0.00 7.80 22.79
N GLY A 664 -0.45 6.96 21.86
CA GLY A 664 -1.73 7.11 21.16
C GLY A 664 -2.92 7.15 22.12
N ARG A 665 -2.94 6.29 23.16
CA ARG A 665 -3.96 6.34 24.22
C ARG A 665 -3.95 7.68 24.95
N LYS A 666 -2.76 8.11 25.40
CA LYS A 666 -2.56 9.36 26.13
C LYS A 666 -3.00 10.59 25.32
N GLN A 667 -2.77 10.60 24.01
CA GLN A 667 -3.21 11.66 23.11
C GLN A 667 -4.71 11.53 22.79
N ILE A 668 -5.11 10.45 22.10
CA ILE A 668 -6.42 10.29 21.45
C ILE A 668 -7.59 10.18 22.44
N LEU A 669 -7.40 9.55 23.59
CA LEU A 669 -8.47 9.35 24.57
C LEU A 669 -8.57 10.53 25.55
N ASN A 670 -7.45 11.00 26.12
CA ASN A 670 -7.48 12.09 27.11
C ASN A 670 -7.86 13.45 26.51
N LEU A 671 -7.70 13.66 25.19
CA LEU A 671 -8.21 14.85 24.50
C LEU A 671 -9.70 15.11 24.75
N LYS A 672 -10.50 14.08 25.08
CA LYS A 672 -11.92 14.23 25.45
C LYS A 672 -12.16 14.83 26.83
N HIS A 673 -11.18 14.80 27.74
CA HIS A 673 -11.31 15.34 29.10
C HIS A 673 -10.70 16.72 29.27
N ALA A 674 -9.75 17.13 28.42
CA ALA A 674 -9.09 18.43 28.51
C ALA A 674 -9.97 19.62 28.08
N VAL A 675 -11.00 19.38 27.26
CA VAL A 675 -11.80 20.45 26.61
C VAL A 675 -12.97 20.95 27.47
N THR A 676 -13.39 20.20 28.50
CA THR A 676 -14.62 20.47 29.27
C THR A 676 -14.42 21.24 30.57
N THR A 677 -13.23 21.74 30.87
CA THR A 677 -12.93 22.53 32.09
C THR A 677 -12.21 23.85 31.81
N GLY A 678 -12.66 24.58 30.78
CA GLY A 678 -12.46 26.03 30.77
C GLY A 678 -13.16 26.65 32.00
N PRO A 679 -12.52 27.56 32.76
CA PRO A 679 -13.17 28.18 33.91
C PRO A 679 -14.37 29.00 33.44
N ALA A 680 -15.55 28.71 33.99
CA ALA A 680 -16.72 29.58 33.82
C ALA A 680 -16.34 30.97 34.36
N GLY A 681 -16.40 31.99 33.50
CA GLY A 681 -15.98 33.33 33.85
C GLY A 681 -16.82 33.87 35.02
N VAL A 682 -16.15 34.34 36.06
CA VAL A 682 -16.81 35.05 37.16
C VAL A 682 -17.33 36.39 36.65
N VAL A 683 -18.62 36.62 36.89
CA VAL A 683 -19.32 37.91 36.78
C VAL A 683 -20.03 38.15 38.10
#